data_AF-A0A4D4KHQ4-F1
#
_entry.id   AF-A0A4D4KHQ4-F1
#
_cell.length_a   1.000
_cell.length_b   1.000
_cell.length_c   1.000
_cell.angle_alpha   90.00
_cell.angle_beta   90.00
_cell.angle_gamma   90.00
#
_symmetry.space_group_name_H-M   'P 1'
#
loop_
_entity.id
_entity.type
_entity.pdbx_description
1 polymer ?
#
loop_
_entity_poly.entity_id
_entity_poly.type
_entity_poly.pdbx_seq_one_letter_code
_entity_poly.pdbx_strand_id
1 'polypeptide(L)'
;MPEDKALRQELSIGRALRPLKQHRPNPLKREFDEAATATALAETGLPDVVTRPARERWLDLALVIDDGMSMLLWRRLAVELRTVLQRSGAFRVVRVLGLHTRGTAAPALRARPYAPDAPRLPATALSDPSGHTLVLVVSDGVGPAWRDGRMGQVLARWAGVGPTAVVHALPPRLWEGSGIRARRWQVRTRRPGSANTDWTVADPVLPAALARFEGVPVPVLEPDAGPLADWARLIASASGTAVLPLLDPGRGGPRPAPATTVPGPAATPAPADELSRVQRFRDAASPEAYRLAAHLAAVAPLPVPVMRMVQKAVDGRTDTGRLAEVFLGGLMRPVAPPASAGPDPLPPEHRPFAFADAAQRALLGAVPLSELVATSRLIGRRLEQLAGRSPDFPAWLAHTAGSDQLPPGARPFTAVEQRLAARLGAPPQPSVFTTPTAAQEWRRPEPGDPYVLGPYRLTMAGPPGARVNPFLGQDAYGAVAIVRIARHLRGQRAADLLGVEAEALRRMDGRYTRRLLRTGLGDDVPWLAEEALIGDRLDYVLRGNAERWDDRLDVLRGDAERWDDRLDEAALTDPGRWDGLTALALARQVADAVRLSEEAGMVHGDLTISTVHVAGADILLTGWSSASIDGVPSPALGGDRPPTPSTTSGRWATSW
;
A
#
# COMPACT_ATOMS: atom_id res chain seq x y z
N MET A 1 15.44 -4.41 -0.86
CA MET A 1 16.76 -3.94 -1.33
C MET A 1 16.88 -2.51 -0.83
N PRO A 2 18.03 -2.00 -0.37
CA PRO A 2 18.25 -0.57 -0.53
C PRO A 2 18.17 -0.34 -2.03
N GLU A 3 17.01 0.10 -2.50
CA GLU A 3 16.82 0.42 -3.88
C GLU A 3 17.85 1.51 -4.25
N ASP A 4 18.41 1.50 -5.46
CA ASP A 4 19.35 2.55 -5.87
C ASP A 4 18.65 3.91 -5.85
N LYS A 5 19.36 4.99 -5.46
CA LYS A 5 18.78 6.34 -5.39
C LYS A 5 18.07 6.70 -6.70
N ALA A 6 16.83 7.18 -6.59
CA ALA A 6 16.06 7.61 -7.77
C ALA A 6 16.67 8.88 -8.39
N LEU A 7 17.22 9.74 -7.53
CA LEU A 7 17.92 10.97 -7.84
C LEU A 7 19.44 10.70 -7.84
N ARG A 8 20.03 10.53 -9.02
CA ARG A 8 21.44 10.11 -9.15
C ARG A 8 22.46 11.16 -8.67
N GLN A 9 22.08 12.44 -8.55
CA GLN A 9 23.00 13.56 -8.30
C GLN A 9 22.53 14.53 -7.20
N GLU A 10 22.07 14.03 -6.05
CA GLU A 10 21.57 14.85 -4.93
C GLU A 10 22.49 16.02 -4.54
N LEU A 11 23.80 15.77 -4.43
CA LEU A 11 24.77 16.81 -4.07
C LEU A 11 24.89 17.88 -5.15
N SER A 12 24.93 17.48 -6.44
CA SER A 12 24.97 18.42 -7.55
C SER A 12 23.70 19.23 -7.65
N ILE A 13 22.53 18.61 -7.40
CA ILE A 13 21.24 19.30 -7.36
C ILE A 13 21.19 20.29 -6.18
N GLY A 14 21.67 19.90 -5.00
CA GLY A 14 21.79 20.83 -3.87
C GLY A 14 22.71 22.03 -4.19
N ARG A 15 23.78 21.82 -4.96
CA ARG A 15 24.67 22.89 -5.46
C ARG A 15 23.99 23.74 -6.52
N ALA A 16 23.20 23.15 -7.41
CA ALA A 16 22.44 23.83 -8.45
C ALA A 16 21.48 24.89 -7.89
N LEU A 17 20.96 24.66 -6.69
CA LEU A 17 20.02 25.56 -6.00
C LEU A 17 20.70 26.68 -5.20
N ARG A 18 22.04 26.72 -5.10
CA ARG A 18 22.77 27.78 -4.37
C ARG A 18 22.41 29.21 -4.80
N PRO A 19 22.18 29.53 -6.10
CA PRO A 19 21.79 30.88 -6.51
C PRO A 19 20.52 31.39 -5.84
N LEU A 20 19.61 30.49 -5.41
CA LEU A 20 18.36 30.84 -4.74
C LEU A 20 18.55 31.20 -3.26
N LYS A 21 19.75 31.04 -2.67
CA LYS A 21 20.05 31.32 -1.26
C LYS A 21 20.17 32.83 -0.94
N GLN A 22 19.28 33.64 -1.49
CA GLN A 22 19.25 35.08 -1.27
C GLN A 22 18.42 35.43 -0.03
N HIS A 23 18.60 36.65 0.45
CA HIS A 23 17.85 37.18 1.59
C HIS A 23 17.23 38.52 1.22
N ARG A 24 16.05 38.76 1.79
CA ARG A 24 15.35 40.04 1.74
C ARG A 24 15.20 40.64 3.14
N PRO A 25 15.05 41.97 3.28
CA PRO A 25 14.63 42.56 4.53
C PRO A 25 13.18 42.18 4.84
N ASN A 26 12.89 41.87 6.11
CA ASN A 26 11.54 41.70 6.62
C ASN A 26 11.12 42.99 7.34
N PRO A 27 10.20 43.79 6.76
CA PRO A 27 9.82 45.08 7.34
C PRO A 27 9.05 44.96 8.66
N LEU A 28 8.47 43.77 8.96
CA LEU A 28 7.68 43.52 10.15
C LEU A 28 8.52 43.04 11.34
N LYS A 29 9.79 42.66 11.11
CA LYS A 29 10.69 42.17 12.14
C LYS A 29 11.95 43.02 12.14
N ARG A 30 12.26 43.67 13.27
CA ARG A 30 13.51 44.40 13.46
C ARG A 30 14.49 43.58 14.30
N GLU A 31 15.76 43.73 14.01
CA GLU A 31 16.87 43.19 14.79
C GLU A 31 17.80 44.32 15.22
N PHE A 32 18.56 44.08 16.28
CA PHE A 32 19.58 44.99 16.75
C PHE A 32 20.72 45.09 15.73
N ASP A 33 21.07 46.30 15.32
CA ASP A 33 22.28 46.53 14.53
C ASP A 33 23.41 46.86 15.51
N GLU A 34 24.14 45.82 15.92
CA GLU A 34 25.25 45.92 16.87
C GLU A 34 26.30 46.94 16.41
N ALA A 35 26.65 46.91 15.12
CA ALA A 35 27.66 47.78 14.57
C ALA A 35 27.18 49.25 14.55
N ALA A 36 25.98 49.50 14.03
CA ALA A 36 25.44 50.85 13.99
C ALA A 36 25.18 51.43 15.39
N THR A 37 24.77 50.58 16.34
CA THR A 37 24.60 50.99 17.74
C THR A 37 25.94 51.31 18.40
N ALA A 38 26.97 50.48 18.18
CA ALA A 38 28.30 50.74 18.70
C ALA A 38 28.87 52.06 18.13
N THR A 39 28.66 52.33 16.85
CA THR A 39 29.04 53.60 16.21
C THR A 39 28.28 54.78 16.82
N ALA A 40 26.95 54.69 16.93
CA ALA A 40 26.13 55.76 17.51
C ALA A 40 26.51 56.05 18.98
N LEU A 41 26.76 55.02 19.77
CA LEU A 41 27.24 55.15 21.15
C LEU A 41 28.62 55.81 21.21
N ALA A 42 29.54 55.42 20.33
CA ALA A 42 30.88 56.01 20.27
C ALA A 42 30.87 57.49 19.86
N GLU A 43 29.98 57.88 18.94
CA GLU A 43 29.87 59.26 18.44
C GLU A 43 29.12 60.19 19.39
N THR A 44 28.07 59.69 20.05
CA THR A 44 27.15 60.54 20.85
C THR A 44 27.35 60.40 22.36
N GLY A 45 28.00 59.33 22.82
CA GLY A 45 28.11 58.99 24.24
C GLY A 45 26.80 58.51 24.88
N LEU A 46 25.72 58.37 24.11
CA LEU A 46 24.41 57.93 24.58
C LEU A 46 24.14 56.48 24.15
N PRO A 47 23.57 55.62 25.02
CA PRO A 47 23.24 54.24 24.68
C PRO A 47 21.92 54.17 23.88
N ASP A 48 21.95 54.65 22.64
CA ASP A 48 20.80 54.58 21.73
C ASP A 48 20.88 53.34 20.82
N VAL A 49 19.81 52.53 20.84
CA VAL A 49 19.76 51.22 20.18
C VAL A 49 19.30 51.39 18.73
N VAL A 50 20.24 51.26 17.80
CA VAL A 50 19.93 51.27 16.37
C VAL A 50 19.44 49.89 15.95
N THR A 51 18.28 49.87 15.28
CA THR A 51 17.66 48.63 14.80
C THR A 51 17.52 48.65 13.28
N ARG A 52 17.63 47.49 12.64
CA ARG A 52 17.42 47.33 11.19
C ARG A 52 16.39 46.23 10.90
N PRO A 53 15.77 46.20 9.72
CA PRO A 53 14.92 45.08 9.33
C PRO A 53 15.72 43.77 9.35
N ALA A 54 15.19 42.76 10.03
CA ALA A 54 15.79 41.43 10.06
C ALA A 54 15.83 40.82 8.66
N ARG A 55 16.84 40.02 8.34
CA ARG A 55 16.96 39.36 7.03
C ARG A 55 16.36 37.98 7.07
N GLU A 56 15.52 37.65 6.10
CA GLU A 56 14.94 36.32 5.92
C GLU A 56 15.18 35.80 4.50
N ARG A 57 14.97 34.48 4.30
CA ARG A 57 15.00 33.90 2.96
C ARG A 57 13.90 34.54 2.11
N TRP A 58 14.28 34.92 0.90
CA TRP A 58 13.43 35.72 0.02
C TRP A 58 12.27 34.94 -0.64
N LEU A 59 12.34 33.61 -0.67
CA LEU A 59 11.33 32.74 -1.27
C LEU A 59 10.77 31.71 -0.28
N ASP A 60 9.46 31.47 -0.39
CA ASP A 60 8.80 30.25 0.07
C ASP A 60 8.73 29.25 -1.07
N LEU A 61 8.66 27.95 -0.76
CA LEU A 61 8.48 26.89 -1.76
C LEU A 61 7.18 26.13 -1.51
N ALA A 62 6.34 26.06 -2.54
CA ALA A 62 5.26 25.09 -2.64
C ALA A 62 5.67 23.97 -3.61
N LEU A 63 6.07 22.82 -3.05
CA LEU A 63 6.34 21.60 -3.80
C LEU A 63 5.03 20.81 -3.97
N VAL A 64 4.52 20.79 -5.19
CA VAL A 64 3.23 20.18 -5.52
C VAL A 64 3.49 18.86 -6.23
N ILE A 65 3.06 17.74 -5.66
CA ILE A 65 3.31 16.40 -6.20
C ILE A 65 2.02 15.87 -6.80
N ASP A 66 2.02 15.51 -8.08
CA ASP A 66 0.89 14.82 -8.71
C ASP A 66 0.65 13.47 -8.02
N ASP A 67 -0.57 13.27 -7.53
CA ASP A 67 -0.97 12.07 -6.79
C ASP A 67 -1.40 10.94 -7.75
N GLY A 68 -0.87 10.96 -8.97
CA GLY A 68 -0.83 9.92 -10.00
C GLY A 68 -0.71 8.48 -9.47
N MET A 69 -1.38 7.50 -10.07
CA MET A 69 -1.15 6.07 -9.87
C MET A 69 0.18 5.71 -10.51
N SER A 70 0.43 6.24 -11.71
CA SER A 70 1.74 6.21 -12.37
C SER A 70 2.81 6.96 -11.56
N MET A 71 2.42 7.99 -10.79
CA MET A 71 3.31 8.68 -9.86
C MET A 71 3.76 7.83 -8.67
N LEU A 72 3.14 6.67 -8.40
CA LEU A 72 3.67 5.71 -7.42
C LEU A 72 5.06 5.19 -7.82
N LEU A 73 5.34 5.05 -9.13
CA LEU A 73 6.67 4.73 -9.62
C LEU A 73 7.69 5.83 -9.27
N TRP A 74 7.24 7.08 -9.23
CA TRP A 74 8.07 8.28 -9.04
C TRP A 74 8.02 8.83 -7.61
N ARG A 75 7.32 8.17 -6.68
CA ARG A 75 7.19 8.64 -5.29
C ARG A 75 8.55 8.84 -4.63
N ARG A 76 9.48 7.91 -4.84
CA ARG A 76 10.83 8.02 -4.30
C ARG A 76 11.59 9.22 -4.85
N LEU A 77 11.50 9.46 -6.16
CA LEU A 77 12.07 10.65 -6.79
C LEU A 77 11.52 11.93 -6.12
N ALA A 78 10.22 12.00 -5.91
CA ALA A 78 9.58 13.15 -5.26
C ALA A 78 10.05 13.33 -3.80
N VAL A 79 10.21 12.23 -3.05
CA VAL A 79 10.75 12.25 -1.67
C VAL A 79 12.20 12.72 -1.65
N GLU A 80 13.07 12.17 -2.49
CA GLU A 80 14.48 12.55 -2.56
C GLU A 80 14.65 14.02 -3.00
N LEU A 81 13.89 14.46 -4.00
CA LEU A 81 13.86 15.86 -4.43
C LEU A 81 13.40 16.79 -3.31
N ARG A 82 12.30 16.44 -2.61
CA ARG A 82 11.84 17.17 -1.42
C ARG A 82 12.97 17.29 -0.39
N THR A 83 13.63 16.18 -0.07
CA THR A 83 14.72 16.16 0.91
C THR A 83 15.87 17.09 0.51
N VAL A 84 16.25 17.09 -0.77
CA VAL A 84 17.29 18.00 -1.29
C VAL A 84 16.85 19.46 -1.21
N LEU A 85 15.61 19.77 -1.61
CA LEU A 85 15.05 21.13 -1.54
C LEU A 85 15.00 21.65 -0.10
N GLN A 86 14.57 20.81 0.86
CA GLN A 86 14.53 21.14 2.29
C GLN A 86 15.94 21.35 2.86
N ARG A 87 16.89 20.47 2.55
CA ARG A 87 18.29 20.57 3.02
C ARG A 87 19.08 21.66 2.33
N SER A 88 18.60 22.21 1.21
CA SER A 88 19.27 23.30 0.52
C SER A 88 19.36 24.55 1.41
N GLY A 89 18.35 24.83 2.24
CA GLY A 89 18.26 26.07 3.01
C GLY A 89 18.06 27.32 2.14
N ALA A 90 17.61 27.18 0.89
CA ALA A 90 17.31 28.30 0.00
C ALA A 90 15.97 28.99 0.30
N PHE A 91 15.03 28.26 0.91
CA PHE A 91 13.66 28.71 1.15
C PHE A 91 13.40 28.98 2.62
N ARG A 92 12.51 29.94 2.90
CA ARG A 92 12.06 30.26 4.26
C ARG A 92 11.14 29.15 4.80
N VAL A 93 10.18 28.73 3.97
CA VAL A 93 9.25 27.64 4.26
C VAL A 93 9.17 26.71 3.05
N VAL A 94 9.09 25.39 3.29
CA VAL A 94 8.83 24.38 2.25
C VAL A 94 7.51 23.66 2.58
N ARG A 95 6.47 23.93 1.78
CA ARG A 95 5.17 23.25 1.86
C ARG A 95 5.13 22.14 0.81
N VAL A 96 4.61 20.98 1.19
CA VAL A 96 4.46 19.83 0.29
C VAL A 96 2.99 19.50 0.17
N LEU A 97 2.44 19.59 -1.04
CA LEU A 97 1.02 19.40 -1.32
C LEU A 97 0.83 18.29 -2.35
N GLY A 98 -0.28 17.57 -2.23
CA GLY A 98 -0.74 16.64 -3.26
C GLY A 98 -1.53 17.36 -4.34
N LEU A 99 -1.42 16.93 -5.59
CA LEU A 99 -2.17 17.45 -6.73
C LEU A 99 -3.07 16.34 -7.28
N HIS A 100 -4.37 16.56 -7.18
CA HIS A 100 -5.37 15.65 -7.68
C HIS A 100 -5.82 16.06 -9.09
N THR A 101 -5.41 15.26 -10.08
CA THR A 101 -5.73 15.44 -11.51
C THR A 101 -6.71 14.39 -12.04
N ARG A 102 -7.14 13.45 -11.19
CA ARG A 102 -8.01 12.30 -11.52
C ARG A 102 -9.50 12.65 -11.39
N GLY A 103 -10.03 13.34 -12.38
CA GLY A 103 -11.47 13.56 -12.45
C GLY A 103 -11.86 14.52 -13.54
N THR A 104 -13.17 14.65 -13.73
CA THR A 104 -13.78 15.65 -14.62
C THR A 104 -13.80 17.04 -13.96
N ALA A 105 -13.82 17.10 -12.62
CA ALA A 105 -13.75 18.33 -11.85
C ALA A 105 -12.37 19.01 -11.96
N ALA A 106 -12.32 20.34 -11.75
CA ALA A 106 -11.09 21.13 -11.82
C ALA A 106 -9.96 20.54 -10.92
N PRO A 107 -8.68 20.70 -11.32
CA PRO A 107 -7.56 20.24 -10.51
C PRO A 107 -7.61 20.84 -9.11
N ALA A 108 -7.40 20.01 -8.10
CA ALA A 108 -7.47 20.40 -6.70
C ALA A 108 -6.19 20.00 -5.96
N LEU A 109 -5.86 20.78 -4.93
CA LEU A 109 -4.73 20.50 -4.05
C LEU A 109 -5.19 19.68 -2.85
N ARG A 110 -4.25 18.96 -2.23
CA ARG A 110 -4.42 18.24 -0.98
C ARG A 110 -3.32 18.64 -0.01
N ALA A 111 -3.68 18.72 1.28
CA ALA A 111 -2.73 19.06 2.32
C ALA A 111 -1.53 18.08 2.41
N ARG A 112 -1.70 16.83 1.95
CA ARG A 112 -0.65 15.82 1.86
C ARG A 112 -0.77 15.01 0.56
N PRO A 113 0.35 14.68 -0.10
CA PRO A 113 0.35 13.83 -1.28
C PRO A 113 0.01 12.37 -0.93
N TYR A 114 -0.60 11.67 -1.87
CA TYR A 114 -1.07 10.28 -1.78
C TYR A 114 -1.99 9.96 -0.59
N ALA A 115 -2.57 10.98 0.04
CA ALA A 115 -3.49 10.86 1.17
C ALA A 115 -4.92 11.22 0.70
N PRO A 116 -5.75 10.24 0.29
CA PRO A 116 -7.08 10.50 -0.27
C PRO A 116 -8.02 11.17 0.74
N ASP A 117 -7.83 10.95 2.03
CA ASP A 117 -8.62 11.51 3.14
C ASP A 117 -8.08 12.87 3.62
N ALA A 118 -6.93 13.32 3.09
CA ALA A 118 -6.41 14.63 3.45
C ALA A 118 -7.33 15.75 2.95
N PRO A 119 -7.49 16.85 3.72
CA PRO A 119 -8.30 18.00 3.33
C PRO A 119 -7.93 18.51 1.94
N ARG A 120 -8.95 18.79 1.13
CA ARG A 120 -8.80 19.41 -0.19
C ARG A 120 -8.66 20.93 -0.04
N LEU A 121 -7.78 21.50 -0.85
CA LEU A 121 -7.53 22.94 -0.93
C LEU A 121 -7.80 23.40 -2.37
N PRO A 122 -8.35 24.60 -2.58
CA PRO A 122 -8.49 25.14 -3.91
C PRO A 122 -7.11 25.45 -4.51
N ALA A 123 -6.97 25.34 -5.83
CA ALA A 123 -5.71 25.66 -6.50
C ALA A 123 -5.26 27.12 -6.28
N THR A 124 -6.20 28.04 -6.01
CA THR A 124 -5.93 29.44 -5.68
C THR A 124 -5.18 29.62 -4.36
N ALA A 125 -5.10 28.60 -3.50
CA ALA A 125 -4.34 28.66 -2.24
C ALA A 125 -2.83 28.89 -2.43
N LEU A 126 -2.31 28.69 -3.65
CA LEU A 126 -0.92 28.98 -4.02
C LEU A 126 -0.74 30.30 -4.78
N SER A 127 -1.81 31.06 -4.98
CA SER A 127 -1.72 32.41 -5.57
C SER A 127 -1.37 33.40 -4.46
N ASP A 128 -0.07 33.58 -4.22
CA ASP A 128 0.48 34.49 -3.22
C ASP A 128 0.76 35.87 -3.83
N PRO A 129 -0.07 36.90 -3.58
CA PRO A 129 0.08 38.22 -4.20
C PRO A 129 1.38 38.93 -3.85
N SER A 130 2.11 38.47 -2.82
CA SER A 130 3.41 39.01 -2.47
C SER A 130 4.52 38.59 -3.44
N GLY A 131 4.26 37.61 -4.32
CA GLY A 131 5.20 37.17 -5.37
C GLY A 131 6.37 36.35 -4.84
N HIS A 132 6.31 35.90 -3.58
CA HIS A 132 7.43 35.26 -2.90
C HIS A 132 7.32 33.74 -2.82
N THR A 133 6.17 33.19 -3.19
CA THR A 133 5.98 31.75 -3.27
C THR A 133 6.44 31.25 -4.63
N LEU A 134 7.49 30.44 -4.63
CA LEU A 134 7.90 29.63 -5.77
C LEU A 134 7.07 28.35 -5.80
N VAL A 135 6.48 28.03 -6.96
CA VAL A 135 5.71 26.80 -7.16
C VAL A 135 6.50 25.82 -8.04
N LEU A 136 6.76 24.62 -7.50
CA LEU A 136 7.42 23.55 -8.24
C LEU A 136 6.50 22.32 -8.28
N VAL A 137 6.01 21.98 -9.47
CA VAL A 137 5.09 20.86 -9.68
C VAL A 137 5.86 19.62 -10.14
N VAL A 138 5.75 18.49 -9.47
CA VAL A 138 6.35 17.22 -9.90
C VAL A 138 5.26 16.33 -10.47
N SER A 139 5.34 16.01 -11.77
CA SER A 139 4.33 15.19 -12.44
C SER A 139 4.92 14.38 -13.59
N ASP A 140 4.29 13.25 -13.91
CA ASP A 140 4.52 12.48 -15.12
C ASP A 140 3.61 12.90 -16.29
N GLY A 141 2.69 13.84 -16.06
CA GLY A 141 1.78 14.39 -17.08
C GLY A 141 0.67 13.45 -17.52
N VAL A 142 0.42 12.35 -16.81
CA VAL A 142 -0.50 11.29 -17.28
C VAL A 142 -1.96 11.56 -16.90
N GLY A 143 -2.19 12.36 -15.86
CA GLY A 143 -3.53 12.72 -15.39
C GLY A 143 -4.39 13.38 -16.48
N PRO A 144 -5.71 13.12 -16.54
CA PRO A 144 -6.60 13.72 -17.56
C PRO A 144 -6.49 15.23 -17.68
N ALA A 145 -6.37 15.93 -16.55
CA ALA A 145 -6.26 17.39 -16.51
C ALA A 145 -5.04 17.96 -17.25
N TRP A 146 -3.98 17.16 -17.43
CA TRP A 146 -2.82 17.55 -18.23
C TRP A 146 -3.12 17.48 -19.73
N ARG A 147 -3.90 16.49 -20.17
CA ARG A 147 -4.22 16.27 -21.59
C ARG A 147 -5.31 17.18 -22.12
N ASP A 148 -6.28 17.54 -21.28
CA ASP A 148 -7.40 18.40 -21.66
C ASP A 148 -7.16 19.91 -21.40
N GLY A 149 -5.96 20.27 -20.95
CA GLY A 149 -5.54 21.67 -20.77
C GLY A 149 -5.99 22.33 -19.47
N ARG A 150 -6.83 21.69 -18.63
CA ARG A 150 -7.26 22.25 -17.34
C ARG A 150 -6.09 22.55 -16.41
N MET A 151 -5.06 21.71 -16.42
CA MET A 151 -3.85 21.95 -15.64
C MET A 151 -3.04 23.13 -16.19
N GLY A 152 -3.02 23.31 -17.52
CA GLY A 152 -2.40 24.48 -18.15
C GLY A 152 -2.99 25.80 -17.64
N GLN A 153 -4.31 25.87 -17.45
CA GLN A 153 -4.97 27.05 -16.87
C GLN A 153 -4.58 27.30 -15.40
N VAL A 154 -4.39 26.23 -14.62
CA VAL A 154 -3.94 26.34 -13.22
C VAL A 154 -2.49 26.83 -13.18
N LEU A 155 -1.62 26.27 -14.01
CA LEU A 155 -0.22 26.69 -14.10
C LEU A 155 -0.10 28.15 -14.56
N ALA A 156 -0.88 28.58 -15.54
CA ALA A 156 -0.89 29.97 -16.01
C ALA A 156 -1.24 30.95 -14.89
N ARG A 157 -2.18 30.59 -14.00
CA ARG A 157 -2.53 31.41 -12.83
C ARG A 157 -1.38 31.50 -11.83
N TRP A 158 -0.76 30.38 -11.45
CA TRP A 158 0.39 30.40 -10.53
C TRP A 158 1.58 31.17 -11.12
N ALA A 159 1.87 30.92 -12.39
CA ALA A 159 2.95 31.53 -13.14
C ALA A 159 2.73 33.03 -13.41
N GLY A 160 1.50 33.53 -13.33
CA GLY A 160 1.17 34.95 -13.42
C GLY A 160 1.40 35.73 -12.13
N VAL A 161 1.59 35.05 -10.99
CA VAL A 161 1.80 35.70 -9.67
C VAL A 161 3.22 35.51 -9.17
N GLY A 162 3.84 34.36 -9.45
CA GLY A 162 5.21 34.08 -9.01
C GLY A 162 5.92 32.99 -9.83
N PRO A 163 7.19 32.72 -9.52
CA PRO A 163 7.99 31.76 -10.27
C PRO A 163 7.39 30.35 -10.20
N THR A 164 7.06 29.79 -11.37
CA THR A 164 6.42 28.48 -11.47
C THR A 164 7.16 27.60 -12.47
N ALA A 165 7.43 26.34 -12.12
CA ALA A 165 7.98 25.35 -13.03
C ALA A 165 7.41 23.94 -12.76
N VAL A 166 7.50 23.09 -13.77
CA VAL A 166 7.13 21.68 -13.70
C VAL A 166 8.41 20.85 -13.78
N VAL A 167 8.63 19.93 -12.85
CA VAL A 167 9.62 18.86 -12.95
C VAL A 167 8.95 17.63 -13.54
N HIS A 168 9.33 17.27 -14.76
CA HIS A 168 8.77 16.11 -15.45
C HIS A 168 9.42 14.83 -14.92
N ALA A 169 8.62 13.91 -14.37
CA ALA A 169 9.14 12.67 -13.78
C ALA A 169 9.59 11.66 -14.85
N LEU A 170 8.87 11.58 -15.98
CA LEU A 170 9.29 10.73 -17.11
C LEU A 170 10.58 11.24 -17.77
N PRO A 171 11.41 10.34 -18.34
CA PRO A 171 12.54 10.73 -19.19
C PRO A 171 12.06 11.44 -20.47
N PRO A 172 12.87 12.35 -21.06
CA PRO A 172 12.47 13.18 -22.21
C PRO A 172 11.87 12.41 -23.39
N ARG A 173 12.40 11.22 -23.69
CA ARG A 173 11.91 10.36 -24.77
C ARG A 173 10.44 9.94 -24.63
N LEU A 174 9.86 10.02 -23.42
CA LEU A 174 8.47 9.66 -23.13
C LEU A 174 7.54 10.88 -22.98
N TRP A 175 8.04 12.11 -23.10
CA TRP A 175 7.22 13.33 -22.89
C TRP A 175 6.12 13.48 -23.94
N GLU A 176 6.36 13.09 -25.18
CA GLU A 176 5.36 13.18 -26.27
C GLU A 176 4.06 12.40 -25.98
N GLY A 177 4.17 11.31 -25.21
CA GLY A 177 3.04 10.48 -24.77
C GLY A 177 2.32 10.98 -23.51
N SER A 178 2.89 11.98 -22.82
CA SER A 178 2.29 12.62 -21.66
C SER A 178 1.44 13.84 -22.08
N GLY A 179 0.69 14.40 -21.14
CA GLY A 179 0.02 15.69 -21.31
C GLY A 179 0.93 16.91 -21.09
N ILE A 180 2.20 16.70 -20.75
CA ILE A 180 3.19 17.77 -20.57
C ILE A 180 4.13 17.76 -21.76
N ARG A 181 3.87 18.64 -22.72
CA ARG A 181 4.72 18.85 -23.89
C ARG A 181 5.57 20.07 -23.69
N ALA A 182 6.82 20.04 -24.14
CA ALA A 182 7.71 21.18 -23.99
C ALA A 182 8.60 21.38 -25.22
N ARG A 183 8.86 22.65 -25.54
CA ARG A 183 9.75 23.07 -26.62
C ARG A 183 10.80 24.02 -26.07
N ARG A 184 12.02 24.01 -26.64
CA ARG A 184 13.10 24.87 -26.16
C ARG A 184 12.90 26.30 -26.65
N TRP A 185 13.00 27.25 -25.72
CA TRP A 185 12.95 28.68 -25.98
C TRP A 185 14.06 29.40 -25.21
N GLN A 186 14.55 30.49 -25.77
CA GLN A 186 15.41 31.41 -25.04
C GLN A 186 14.54 32.32 -24.18
N VAL A 187 14.86 32.39 -22.89
CA VAL A 187 14.15 33.19 -21.90
C VAL A 187 15.09 34.17 -21.23
N ARG A 188 14.56 35.36 -20.92
CA ARG A 188 15.28 36.40 -20.20
C ARG A 188 14.40 37.02 -19.11
N THR A 189 14.95 37.09 -17.90
CA THR A 189 14.32 37.72 -16.73
C THR A 189 14.74 39.19 -16.60
N ARG A 190 13.91 40.00 -15.93
CA ARG A 190 14.21 41.43 -15.65
C ARG A 190 14.39 41.74 -14.17
N ARG A 191 13.92 40.83 -13.30
CA ARG A 191 14.02 40.94 -11.84
C ARG A 191 14.10 39.54 -11.24
N PRO A 192 14.86 39.34 -10.15
CA PRO A 192 14.88 38.07 -9.46
C PRO A 192 13.49 37.71 -8.96
N GLY A 193 13.09 36.44 -9.07
CA GLY A 193 11.82 35.94 -8.52
C GLY A 193 10.57 36.50 -9.19
N SER A 194 10.70 37.12 -10.36
CA SER A 194 9.54 37.65 -11.11
C SER A 194 8.59 36.53 -11.56
N ALA A 195 7.30 36.87 -11.65
CA ALA A 195 6.30 36.03 -12.28
C ALA A 195 6.76 35.66 -13.70
N ASN A 196 6.41 34.46 -14.15
CA ASN A 196 6.82 33.98 -15.46
C ASN A 196 6.27 34.85 -16.59
N THR A 197 5.12 35.50 -16.39
CA THR A 197 4.53 36.45 -17.34
C THR A 197 5.40 37.68 -17.60
N ASP A 198 6.33 38.01 -16.71
CA ASP A 198 7.26 39.13 -16.88
C ASP A 198 8.49 38.77 -17.74
N TRP A 199 8.62 37.50 -18.13
CA TRP A 199 9.77 37.02 -18.88
C TRP A 199 9.64 37.39 -20.36
N THR A 200 10.77 37.76 -20.96
CA THR A 200 10.86 37.85 -22.42
C THR A 200 11.25 36.49 -23.00
N VAL A 201 10.49 36.02 -23.98
CA VAL A 201 10.67 34.72 -24.64
C VAL A 201 10.93 34.93 -26.12
N ALA A 202 11.95 34.29 -26.65
CA ALA A 202 12.30 34.30 -28.06
C ALA A 202 12.71 32.90 -28.52
N ASP A 203 12.50 32.60 -29.79
CA ASP A 203 13.07 31.39 -30.39
C ASP A 203 14.61 31.56 -30.43
N PRO A 204 15.39 30.53 -30.06
CA PRO A 204 16.85 30.63 -30.01
C PRO A 204 17.51 30.80 -31.39
N VAL A 205 16.80 30.52 -32.48
CA VAL A 205 17.33 30.53 -33.85
C VAL A 205 16.48 31.39 -34.78
N LEU A 206 15.16 31.29 -34.69
CA LEU A 206 14.23 31.94 -35.62
C LEU A 206 13.91 33.39 -35.20
N PRO A 207 13.76 34.31 -36.18
CA PRO A 207 13.22 35.64 -35.92
C PRO A 207 11.81 35.61 -35.31
N ALA A 208 11.49 36.60 -34.46
CA ALA A 208 10.19 36.72 -33.79
C ALA A 208 8.98 36.87 -34.74
N ALA A 209 9.21 37.16 -36.02
CA ALA A 209 8.15 37.15 -37.04
C ALA A 209 7.72 35.73 -37.44
N LEU A 210 8.63 34.74 -37.33
CA LEU A 210 8.40 33.36 -37.74
C LEU A 210 8.04 32.45 -36.56
N ALA A 211 8.55 32.76 -35.36
CA ALA A 211 8.31 31.97 -34.16
C ALA A 211 7.98 32.88 -32.97
N ARG A 212 6.70 32.89 -32.58
CA ARG A 212 6.22 33.57 -31.38
C ARG A 212 5.81 32.54 -30.33
N PHE A 213 6.16 32.82 -29.09
CA PHE A 213 5.69 32.04 -27.96
C PHE A 213 4.26 32.48 -27.62
N GLU A 214 3.35 31.52 -27.51
CA GLU A 214 1.95 31.76 -27.17
C GLU A 214 1.70 31.27 -25.73
N GLY A 215 1.02 32.07 -24.91
CA GLY A 215 0.66 31.72 -23.53
C GLY A 215 1.67 32.13 -22.47
N VAL A 216 1.60 31.49 -21.30
CA VAL A 216 2.44 31.81 -20.13
C VAL A 216 3.66 30.86 -20.10
N PRO A 217 4.90 31.37 -20.03
CA PRO A 217 6.09 30.53 -20.16
C PRO A 217 6.35 29.73 -18.88
N VAL A 218 5.96 28.46 -18.85
CA VAL A 218 6.20 27.58 -17.70
C VAL A 218 7.31 26.58 -18.04
N PRO A 219 8.50 26.66 -17.41
CA PRO A 219 9.57 25.69 -17.65
C PRO A 219 9.19 24.26 -17.28
N VAL A 220 9.62 23.31 -18.10
CA VAL A 220 9.46 21.86 -17.88
C VAL A 220 10.84 21.23 -17.71
N LEU A 221 11.26 21.04 -16.47
CA LEU A 221 12.61 20.65 -16.10
C LEU A 221 12.71 19.13 -15.93
N GLU A 222 13.84 18.56 -16.34
CA GLU A 222 14.22 17.23 -15.89
C GLU A 222 14.70 17.27 -14.44
N PRO A 223 14.53 16.19 -13.66
CA PRO A 223 15.00 16.10 -12.27
C PRO A 223 16.53 15.86 -12.22
N ASP A 224 17.28 16.71 -12.89
CA ASP A 224 18.74 16.65 -12.99
C ASP A 224 19.38 18.00 -12.65
N ALA A 225 20.65 17.96 -12.24
CA ALA A 225 21.38 19.12 -11.73
C ALA A 225 21.53 20.23 -12.77
N GLY A 226 21.76 19.90 -14.04
CA GLY A 226 21.95 20.87 -15.12
C GLY A 226 20.72 21.76 -15.34
N PRO A 227 19.57 21.20 -15.76
CA PRO A 227 18.34 21.97 -15.98
C PRO A 227 17.88 22.74 -14.75
N LEU A 228 18.02 22.16 -13.55
CA LEU A 228 17.70 22.85 -12.30
C LEU A 228 18.66 24.02 -12.01
N ALA A 229 19.95 23.90 -12.36
CA ALA A 229 20.93 24.97 -12.17
C ALA A 229 20.66 26.15 -13.11
N ASP A 230 20.36 25.88 -14.39
CA ASP A 230 20.04 26.91 -15.38
C ASP A 230 18.81 27.70 -14.95
N TRP A 231 17.76 27.00 -14.54
CA TRP A 231 16.54 27.62 -14.04
C TRP A 231 16.76 28.37 -12.71
N ALA A 232 17.50 27.82 -11.75
CA ALA A 232 17.80 28.48 -10.49
C ALA A 232 18.62 29.77 -10.69
N ARG A 233 19.61 29.76 -11.60
CA ARG A 233 20.37 30.95 -11.97
C ARG A 233 19.50 32.00 -12.65
N LEU A 234 18.60 31.58 -13.55
CA LEU A 234 17.68 32.47 -14.25
C LEU A 234 16.77 33.23 -13.26
N ILE A 235 16.16 32.52 -12.31
CA ILE A 235 15.25 33.11 -11.30
C ILE A 235 16.02 33.97 -10.30
N ALA A 236 17.23 33.58 -9.93
CA ALA A 236 18.06 34.32 -8.98
C ALA A 236 18.63 35.63 -9.56
N SER A 237 18.63 35.79 -10.89
CA SER A 237 19.27 36.92 -11.56
C SER A 237 18.29 38.03 -11.94
N ALA A 238 18.75 39.28 -11.85
CA ALA A 238 18.00 40.44 -12.34
C ALA A 238 18.04 40.57 -13.87
N SER A 239 18.97 39.91 -14.55
CA SER A 239 19.06 39.90 -16.01
C SER A 239 19.63 38.58 -16.51
N GLY A 240 19.06 37.48 -16.03
CA GLY A 240 19.46 36.14 -16.43
C GLY A 240 18.95 35.82 -17.83
N THR A 241 19.74 35.09 -18.61
CA THR A 241 19.32 34.50 -19.89
C THR A 241 19.60 33.01 -19.85
N ALA A 242 18.66 32.19 -20.32
CA ALA A 242 18.83 30.75 -20.41
C ALA A 242 18.00 30.19 -21.58
N VAL A 243 18.37 29.02 -22.10
CA VAL A 243 17.52 28.25 -23.03
C VAL A 243 16.85 27.17 -22.22
N LEU A 244 15.53 27.24 -22.08
CA LEU A 244 14.75 26.29 -21.29
C LEU A 244 13.65 25.64 -22.13
N PRO A 245 13.35 24.35 -21.91
CA PRO A 245 12.09 23.75 -22.36
C PRO A 245 10.91 24.43 -21.66
N LEU A 246 10.05 25.10 -22.41
CA LEU A 246 8.80 25.70 -21.92
C LEU A 246 7.62 24.83 -22.33
N LEU A 247 6.62 24.75 -21.46
CA LEU A 247 5.36 24.07 -21.68
C LEU A 247 4.72 24.60 -22.97
N ASP A 248 4.43 23.71 -23.91
CA ASP A 248 3.68 24.02 -25.11
C ASP A 248 2.18 23.90 -24.79
N PRO A 249 1.40 24.99 -24.86
CA PRO A 249 -0.04 24.92 -24.61
C PRO A 249 -0.80 24.09 -25.65
N GLY A 250 -0.13 23.62 -26.72
CA GLY A 250 -0.69 22.74 -27.74
C GLY A 250 -1.49 23.52 -28.78
N ARG A 251 -0.98 23.60 -30.02
CA ARG A 251 -1.74 24.12 -31.18
C ARG A 251 -2.84 23.17 -31.71
N GLY A 252 -3.04 22.02 -31.08
CA GLY A 252 -4.15 21.12 -31.38
C GLY A 252 -5.12 21.15 -30.21
N GLY A 253 -6.39 21.45 -30.46
CA GLY A 253 -7.47 21.27 -29.49
C GLY A 253 -7.44 19.88 -28.84
N PRO A 254 -8.19 19.66 -27.74
CA PRO A 254 -8.08 18.46 -26.92
C PRO A 254 -7.98 17.21 -27.80
N ARG A 255 -6.78 16.61 -27.87
CA ARG A 255 -6.60 15.36 -28.59
C ARG A 255 -7.55 14.39 -27.90
N PRO A 256 -8.54 13.80 -28.60
CA PRO A 256 -9.44 12.86 -27.98
C PRO A 256 -8.55 11.82 -27.33
N ALA A 257 -8.64 11.71 -25.99
CA ALA A 257 -8.06 10.59 -25.31
C ALA A 257 -8.55 9.35 -26.06
N PRO A 258 -7.70 8.38 -26.44
CA PRO A 258 -8.23 7.08 -26.82
C PRO A 258 -9.16 6.71 -25.68
N ALA A 259 -10.44 6.50 -25.97
CA ALA A 259 -11.48 6.40 -24.96
C ALA A 259 -11.08 5.35 -23.92
N THR A 260 -10.45 5.80 -22.84
CA THR A 260 -10.56 5.15 -21.55
C THR A 260 -11.94 5.55 -21.10
N THR A 261 -12.91 4.83 -21.64
CA THR A 261 -14.24 4.71 -21.06
C THR A 261 -13.99 4.51 -19.58
N VAL A 262 -14.31 5.51 -18.77
CA VAL A 262 -14.49 5.28 -17.35
C VAL A 262 -15.58 4.22 -17.31
N PRO A 263 -15.28 2.96 -16.90
CA PRO A 263 -16.36 2.01 -16.79
C PRO A 263 -17.32 2.59 -15.76
N GLY A 264 -18.57 2.83 -16.19
CA GLY A 264 -19.65 2.80 -15.23
C GLY A 264 -19.57 1.47 -14.46
N PRO A 265 -20.03 1.41 -13.20
CA PRO A 265 -20.06 0.14 -12.51
C PRO A 265 -20.89 -0.84 -13.36
N ALA A 266 -20.31 -2.01 -13.68
CA ALA A 266 -20.95 -3.22 -14.26
C ALA A 266 -20.64 -3.67 -15.71
N ALA A 267 -19.47 -3.39 -16.30
CA ALA A 267 -19.01 -4.20 -17.45
C ALA A 267 -17.56 -4.67 -17.28
N THR A 268 -17.36 -5.97 -17.07
CA THR A 268 -16.04 -6.60 -17.21
C THR A 268 -15.66 -6.53 -18.70
N PRO A 269 -14.53 -5.91 -19.07
CA PRO A 269 -14.12 -5.81 -20.47
C PRO A 269 -14.03 -7.20 -21.09
N ALA A 270 -14.47 -7.34 -22.34
CA ALA A 270 -14.46 -8.62 -23.00
C ALA A 270 -13.00 -9.10 -23.19
N PRO A 271 -12.72 -10.41 -23.18
CA PRO A 271 -11.37 -10.92 -23.40
C PRO A 271 -10.72 -10.43 -24.71
N ALA A 272 -11.52 -10.17 -25.75
CA ALA A 272 -11.06 -9.61 -27.03
C ALA A 272 -10.53 -8.18 -26.90
N ASP A 273 -11.12 -7.36 -26.03
CA ASP A 273 -10.67 -5.99 -25.78
C ASP A 273 -9.31 -5.98 -25.09
N GLU A 274 -9.08 -6.93 -24.18
CA GLU A 274 -7.80 -7.12 -23.48
C GLU A 274 -6.69 -7.56 -24.44
N LEU A 275 -6.96 -8.51 -25.34
CA LEU A 275 -5.98 -8.91 -26.35
C LEU A 275 -5.64 -7.75 -27.29
N SER A 276 -6.63 -6.97 -27.70
CA SER A 276 -6.44 -5.77 -28.53
C SER A 276 -5.63 -4.68 -27.79
N ARG A 277 -5.75 -4.58 -26.45
CA ARG A 277 -4.87 -3.73 -25.63
C ARG A 277 -3.43 -4.23 -25.63
N VAL A 278 -3.21 -5.54 -25.48
CA VAL A 278 -1.86 -6.14 -25.52
C VAL A 278 -1.19 -5.91 -26.88
N GLN A 279 -1.94 -6.04 -27.99
CA GLN A 279 -1.42 -5.76 -29.33
C GLN A 279 -1.00 -4.29 -29.47
N ARG A 280 -1.88 -3.35 -29.13
CA ARG A 280 -1.53 -1.91 -29.15
C ARG A 280 -0.32 -1.58 -28.28
N PHE A 281 -0.20 -2.22 -27.11
CA PHE A 281 0.98 -2.05 -26.26
C PHE A 281 2.24 -2.59 -26.94
N ARG A 282 2.18 -3.78 -27.56
CA ARG A 282 3.31 -4.36 -28.31
C ARG A 282 3.79 -3.46 -29.43
N ASP A 283 2.87 -2.79 -30.14
CA ASP A 283 3.20 -1.92 -31.28
C ASP A 283 3.81 -0.58 -30.84
N ALA A 284 3.47 -0.10 -29.63
CA ALA A 284 3.88 1.21 -29.13
C ALA A 284 5.08 1.17 -28.15
N ALA A 285 5.27 0.06 -27.43
CA ALA A 285 6.29 -0.07 -26.40
C ALA A 285 7.64 -0.50 -26.98
N SER A 286 8.73 -0.19 -26.26
CA SER A 286 10.03 -0.76 -26.57
C SER A 286 10.02 -2.29 -26.42
N PRO A 287 10.83 -3.04 -27.20
CA PRO A 287 10.95 -4.49 -27.06
C PRO A 287 11.32 -4.92 -25.63
N GLU A 288 12.16 -4.14 -24.95
CA GLU A 288 12.55 -4.40 -23.57
C GLU A 288 11.39 -4.17 -22.58
N ALA A 289 10.57 -3.14 -22.79
CA ALA A 289 9.36 -2.94 -21.98
C ALA A 289 8.34 -4.06 -22.20
N TYR A 290 8.19 -4.56 -23.44
CA TYR A 290 7.32 -5.70 -23.72
C TYR A 290 7.80 -6.99 -23.04
N ARG A 291 9.12 -7.28 -23.09
CA ARG A 291 9.72 -8.39 -22.36
C ARG A 291 9.56 -8.24 -20.84
N LEU A 292 9.76 -7.03 -20.30
CA LEU A 292 9.53 -6.75 -18.89
C LEU A 292 8.07 -6.98 -18.48
N ALA A 293 7.10 -6.58 -19.31
CA ALA A 293 5.69 -6.84 -19.07
C ALA A 293 5.38 -8.34 -18.95
N ALA A 294 6.02 -9.18 -19.76
CA ALA A 294 5.89 -10.64 -19.66
C ALA A 294 6.42 -11.20 -18.33
N HIS A 295 7.57 -10.74 -17.87
CA HIS A 295 8.12 -11.11 -16.56
C HIS A 295 7.25 -10.61 -15.41
N LEU A 296 6.74 -9.38 -15.48
CA LEU A 296 5.80 -8.84 -14.51
C LEU A 296 4.51 -9.66 -14.48
N ALA A 297 3.97 -10.07 -15.63
CA ALA A 297 2.76 -10.90 -15.72
C ALA A 297 2.89 -12.28 -15.06
N ALA A 298 4.12 -12.78 -14.85
CA ALA A 298 4.35 -14.03 -14.11
C ALA A 298 4.21 -13.85 -12.61
N VAL A 299 4.38 -12.64 -12.08
CA VAL A 299 4.38 -12.34 -10.66
C VAL A 299 3.08 -11.65 -10.26
N ALA A 300 2.42 -12.09 -9.20
CA ALA A 300 1.42 -11.26 -8.52
C ALA A 300 1.29 -11.65 -7.05
N PRO A 301 0.98 -10.70 -6.16
CA PRO A 301 0.71 -9.27 -6.41
C PRO A 301 1.94 -8.47 -6.89
N LEU A 302 1.69 -7.37 -7.63
CA LEU A 302 2.72 -6.47 -8.12
C LEU A 302 2.63 -5.09 -7.44
N PRO A 303 3.08 -4.92 -6.19
CA PRO A 303 3.40 -3.59 -5.67
C PRO A 303 4.66 -3.03 -6.36
N VAL A 304 4.86 -1.71 -6.30
CA VAL A 304 5.98 -1.04 -6.99
C VAL A 304 7.36 -1.61 -6.61
N PRO A 305 7.67 -1.89 -5.33
CA PRO A 305 8.96 -2.50 -4.97
C PRO A 305 9.20 -3.87 -5.62
N VAL A 306 8.15 -4.69 -5.79
CA VAL A 306 8.24 -5.97 -6.50
C VAL A 306 8.45 -5.75 -7.98
N MET A 307 7.78 -4.77 -8.60
CA MET A 307 8.01 -4.43 -10.01
C MET A 307 9.47 -4.02 -10.26
N ARG A 308 10.05 -3.21 -9.36
CA ARG A 308 11.45 -2.77 -9.43
C ARG A 308 12.42 -3.94 -9.25
N MET A 309 12.08 -4.90 -8.40
CA MET A 309 12.88 -6.11 -8.23
C MET A 309 12.82 -7.01 -9.47
N VAL A 310 11.64 -7.20 -10.07
CA VAL A 310 11.49 -7.90 -11.36
C VAL A 310 12.33 -7.20 -12.44
N GLN A 311 12.21 -5.88 -12.54
CA GLN A 311 13.00 -5.10 -13.48
C GLN A 311 14.51 -5.31 -13.29
N LYS A 312 15.00 -5.25 -12.05
CA LYS A 312 16.42 -5.46 -11.74
C LYS A 312 16.86 -6.88 -12.09
N ALA A 313 16.01 -7.88 -11.91
CA ALA A 313 16.28 -9.27 -12.26
C ALA A 313 16.38 -9.49 -13.78
N VAL A 314 15.53 -8.81 -14.58
CA VAL A 314 15.48 -8.97 -16.04
C VAL A 314 16.55 -8.16 -16.75
N ASP A 315 16.69 -6.88 -16.40
CA ASP A 315 17.49 -5.92 -17.16
C ASP A 315 18.86 -5.60 -16.53
N GLY A 316 19.07 -5.99 -15.27
CA GLY A 316 20.24 -5.57 -14.47
C GLY A 316 20.31 -4.05 -14.21
N ARG A 317 19.32 -3.28 -14.66
CA ARG A 317 19.26 -1.81 -14.62
C ARG A 317 18.11 -1.34 -13.75
N THR A 318 18.22 -0.13 -13.20
CA THR A 318 17.19 0.53 -12.36
C THR A 318 16.51 1.72 -13.04
N ASP A 319 16.57 1.81 -14.38
CA ASP A 319 15.91 2.90 -15.11
C ASP A 319 14.38 2.77 -15.06
N THR A 320 13.71 3.67 -14.35
CA THR A 320 12.25 3.67 -14.20
C THR A 320 11.51 3.88 -15.54
N GLY A 321 12.20 4.34 -16.60
CA GLY A 321 11.59 4.56 -17.93
C GLY A 321 10.87 3.34 -18.53
N ARG A 322 11.49 2.16 -18.52
CA ARG A 322 10.87 0.93 -19.07
C ARG A 322 9.67 0.46 -18.25
N LEU A 323 9.80 0.54 -16.92
CA LEU A 323 8.69 0.23 -16.02
C LEU A 323 7.53 1.21 -16.22
N ALA A 324 7.83 2.49 -16.50
CA ALA A 324 6.84 3.49 -16.86
C ALA A 324 6.15 3.14 -18.18
N GLU A 325 6.86 2.70 -19.22
CA GLU A 325 6.22 2.24 -20.47
C GLU A 325 5.17 1.14 -20.20
N VAL A 326 5.50 0.12 -19.39
CA VAL A 326 4.55 -0.94 -19.02
C VAL A 326 3.34 -0.38 -18.26
N PHE A 327 3.59 0.46 -17.25
CA PHE A 327 2.52 1.01 -16.41
C PHE A 327 1.60 1.97 -17.18
N LEU A 328 2.17 2.77 -18.07
CA LEU A 328 1.45 3.72 -18.93
C LEU A 328 0.77 3.05 -20.12
N GLY A 329 1.19 1.84 -20.49
CA GLY A 329 0.54 1.00 -21.50
C GLY A 329 -0.89 0.58 -21.14
N GLY A 330 -1.33 0.80 -19.89
CA GLY A 330 -2.71 0.58 -19.46
C GLY A 330 -3.10 -0.91 -19.32
N LEU A 331 -2.12 -1.81 -19.27
CA LEU A 331 -2.33 -3.24 -19.08
C LEU A 331 -2.51 -3.66 -17.61
N MET A 332 -2.03 -2.80 -16.69
CA MET A 332 -2.08 -3.06 -15.26
C MET A 332 -3.26 -2.34 -14.62
N ARG A 333 -3.95 -3.02 -13.71
CA ARG A 333 -5.05 -2.46 -12.92
C ARG A 333 -4.74 -2.56 -11.43
N PRO A 334 -5.16 -1.56 -10.63
CA PRO A 334 -5.09 -1.69 -9.19
C PRO A 334 -6.00 -2.83 -8.75
N VAL A 335 -5.56 -3.58 -7.76
CA VAL A 335 -6.31 -4.70 -7.19
C VAL A 335 -6.33 -4.56 -5.68
N ALA A 336 -7.34 -5.18 -5.05
CA ALA A 336 -7.41 -5.20 -3.59
C ALA A 336 -6.16 -5.88 -3.03
N PRO A 337 -5.59 -5.40 -1.92
CA PRO A 337 -4.46 -6.07 -1.31
C PRO A 337 -4.80 -7.49 -0.88
N PRO A 338 -3.82 -8.41 -0.90
CA PRO A 338 -4.04 -9.76 -0.41
C PRO A 338 -4.50 -9.72 1.04
N ALA A 339 -5.22 -10.77 1.41
CA ALA A 339 -5.69 -10.98 2.78
C ALA A 339 -4.60 -10.79 3.84
N SER A 340 -3.42 -11.36 3.57
CA SER A 340 -2.26 -11.35 4.45
C SER A 340 -1.70 -9.97 4.75
N ALA A 341 -2.09 -8.93 4.00
CA ALA A 341 -1.64 -7.56 4.23
C ALA A 341 -2.14 -6.96 5.55
N GLY A 342 -3.14 -7.58 6.18
CA GLY A 342 -3.77 -7.07 7.40
C GLY A 342 -4.81 -5.98 7.12
N PRO A 343 -5.40 -5.41 8.19
CA PRO A 343 -6.47 -4.42 8.10
C PRO A 343 -5.96 -3.00 7.82
N ASP A 344 -4.68 -2.71 8.09
CA ASP A 344 -4.15 -1.35 8.01
C ASP A 344 -3.98 -0.87 6.55
N PRO A 345 -4.24 0.42 6.26
CA PRO A 345 -4.00 0.99 4.94
C PRO A 345 -2.53 0.80 4.53
N LEU A 346 -2.33 0.12 3.41
CA LEU A 346 -0.99 -0.05 2.86
C LEU A 346 -0.38 1.29 2.45
N PRO A 347 0.94 1.46 2.63
CA PRO A 347 1.68 2.54 1.99
C PRO A 347 1.35 2.61 0.49
N PRO A 348 1.24 3.81 -0.11
CA PRO A 348 0.83 3.98 -1.51
C PRO A 348 1.58 3.10 -2.51
N GLU A 349 2.88 2.93 -2.33
CA GLU A 349 3.81 2.11 -3.13
C GLU A 349 3.57 0.59 -3.00
N HIS A 350 2.97 0.15 -1.89
CA HIS A 350 2.63 -1.24 -1.62
C HIS A 350 1.24 -1.62 -2.14
N ARG A 351 0.50 -0.67 -2.70
CA ARG A 351 -0.77 -0.96 -3.36
C ARG A 351 -0.52 -1.92 -4.53
N PRO A 352 -1.15 -3.10 -4.56
CA PRO A 352 -0.84 -4.08 -5.56
C PRO A 352 -1.55 -3.80 -6.87
N PHE A 353 -0.89 -4.24 -7.93
CA PHE A 353 -1.40 -4.24 -9.28
C PHE A 353 -1.44 -5.66 -9.82
N ALA A 354 -2.27 -5.88 -10.82
CA ALA A 354 -2.32 -7.12 -11.57
C ALA A 354 -2.66 -6.84 -13.04
N PHE A 355 -2.35 -7.79 -13.90
CA PHE A 355 -2.84 -7.84 -15.26
C PHE A 355 -4.24 -8.48 -15.29
N ALA A 356 -5.04 -8.18 -16.31
CA ALA A 356 -6.24 -8.96 -16.59
C ALA A 356 -5.86 -10.36 -17.10
N ASP A 357 -6.64 -11.39 -16.79
CA ASP A 357 -6.28 -12.80 -17.08
C ASP A 357 -5.99 -13.06 -18.57
N ALA A 358 -6.75 -12.44 -19.47
CA ALA A 358 -6.52 -12.54 -20.91
C ALA A 358 -5.19 -11.87 -21.34
N ALA A 359 -4.92 -10.67 -20.82
CA ALA A 359 -3.66 -9.96 -21.07
C ALA A 359 -2.45 -10.72 -20.48
N GLN A 360 -2.60 -11.25 -19.28
CA GLN A 360 -1.59 -12.05 -18.60
C GLN A 360 -1.23 -13.29 -19.43
N ARG A 361 -2.22 -14.07 -19.89
CA ARG A 361 -1.99 -15.25 -20.74
C ARG A 361 -1.24 -14.91 -22.03
N ALA A 362 -1.62 -13.80 -22.68
CA ALA A 362 -0.95 -13.35 -23.89
C ALA A 362 0.52 -12.95 -23.62
N LEU A 363 0.78 -12.18 -22.56
CA LEU A 363 2.12 -11.74 -22.18
C LEU A 363 3.03 -12.90 -21.76
N LEU A 364 2.50 -13.89 -21.04
CA LEU A 364 3.25 -15.09 -20.66
C LEU A 364 3.64 -15.97 -21.86
N GLY A 365 3.05 -15.75 -23.04
CA GLY A 365 3.46 -16.38 -24.30
C GLY A 365 4.62 -15.67 -25.00
N ALA A 366 4.99 -14.46 -24.56
CA ALA A 366 5.99 -13.64 -25.25
C ALA A 366 7.45 -14.00 -24.94
N VAL A 367 7.68 -14.76 -23.86
CA VAL A 367 9.02 -15.10 -23.34
C VAL A 367 9.10 -16.61 -23.05
N PRO A 368 10.25 -17.27 -23.26
CA PRO A 368 10.42 -18.69 -22.93
C PRO A 368 10.10 -19.00 -21.46
N LEU A 369 9.44 -20.14 -21.22
CA LEU A 369 9.04 -20.55 -19.88
C LEU A 369 10.25 -20.73 -18.93
N SER A 370 11.37 -21.24 -19.43
CA SER A 370 12.61 -21.41 -18.66
C SER A 370 13.13 -20.07 -18.11
N GLU A 371 13.01 -19.00 -18.90
CA GLU A 371 13.41 -17.65 -18.49
C GLU A 371 12.46 -17.11 -17.41
N LEU A 372 11.15 -17.28 -17.56
CA LEU A 372 10.16 -16.87 -16.56
C LEU A 372 10.39 -17.60 -15.22
N VAL A 373 10.68 -18.91 -15.26
CA VAL A 373 11.00 -19.71 -14.07
C VAL A 373 12.30 -19.24 -13.42
N ALA A 374 13.34 -18.95 -14.21
CA ALA A 374 14.61 -18.44 -13.68
C ALA A 374 14.44 -17.09 -12.98
N THR A 375 13.72 -16.14 -13.60
CA THR A 375 13.39 -14.84 -13.02
C THR A 375 12.58 -15.00 -11.73
N SER A 376 11.55 -15.85 -11.75
CA SER A 376 10.73 -16.16 -10.57
C SER A 376 11.58 -16.66 -9.39
N ARG A 377 12.45 -17.65 -9.61
CA ARG A 377 13.31 -18.21 -8.56
C ARG A 377 14.27 -17.17 -7.99
N LEU A 378 14.79 -16.27 -8.84
CA LEU A 378 15.65 -15.19 -8.39
C LEU A 378 14.89 -14.19 -7.49
N ILE A 379 13.67 -13.84 -7.89
CA ILE A 379 12.78 -12.95 -7.13
C ILE A 379 12.39 -13.59 -5.79
N GLY A 380 11.99 -14.87 -5.80
CA GLY A 380 11.64 -15.63 -4.59
C GLY A 380 12.75 -15.58 -3.54
N ARG A 381 13.97 -15.98 -3.92
CA ARG A 381 15.16 -15.91 -3.04
C ARG A 381 15.42 -14.50 -2.50
N ARG A 382 15.17 -13.46 -3.30
CA ARG A 382 15.37 -12.08 -2.87
C ARG A 382 14.30 -11.59 -1.91
N LEU A 383 13.04 -11.99 -2.10
CA LEU A 383 11.97 -11.68 -1.16
C LEU A 383 12.20 -12.37 0.17
N GLU A 384 12.59 -13.64 0.18
CA GLU A 384 12.94 -14.38 1.40
C GLU A 384 14.03 -13.65 2.21
N GLN A 385 15.05 -13.12 1.55
CA GLN A 385 16.12 -12.35 2.21
C GLN A 385 15.65 -11.01 2.80
N LEU A 386 14.58 -10.42 2.26
CA LEU A 386 14.12 -9.06 2.56
C LEU A 386 12.88 -9.01 3.45
N ALA A 387 12.05 -10.06 3.42
CA ALA A 387 10.81 -10.13 4.16
C ALA A 387 11.07 -10.03 5.67
N GLY A 388 10.36 -9.12 6.33
CA GLY A 388 10.53 -8.84 7.77
C GLY A 388 11.84 -8.12 8.13
N ARG A 389 12.78 -7.95 7.19
CA ARG A 389 14.07 -7.27 7.39
C ARG A 389 14.14 -5.90 6.69
N SER A 390 13.18 -5.58 5.82
CA SER A 390 13.14 -4.34 5.05
C SER A 390 11.76 -3.69 5.10
N PRO A 391 11.66 -2.38 5.39
CA PRO A 391 10.38 -1.68 5.46
C PRO A 391 9.66 -1.59 4.11
N ASP A 392 10.39 -1.65 2.99
CA ASP A 392 9.86 -1.59 1.62
C ASP A 392 9.28 -2.93 1.14
N PHE A 393 9.44 -4.00 1.92
CA PHE A 393 8.99 -5.35 1.59
C PHE A 393 8.17 -5.88 2.76
N PRO A 394 6.86 -5.57 2.79
CA PRO A 394 6.01 -5.95 3.91
C PRO A 394 5.98 -7.48 4.04
N ALA A 395 5.88 -7.95 5.29
CA ALA A 395 6.01 -9.36 5.65
C ALA A 395 5.03 -10.28 4.89
N TRP A 396 3.87 -9.75 4.45
CA TRP A 396 2.86 -10.49 3.70
C TRP A 396 3.29 -10.89 2.28
N LEU A 397 4.35 -10.29 1.73
CA LEU A 397 4.98 -10.73 0.47
C LEU A 397 5.84 -11.99 0.64
N ALA A 398 6.03 -12.44 1.86
CA ALA A 398 6.39 -13.81 2.14
C ALA A 398 5.06 -14.60 2.34
N HIS A 399 4.86 -15.73 1.65
CA HIS A 399 3.87 -16.83 1.88
C HIS A 399 4.30 -18.34 1.59
N THR A 400 4.53 -19.18 2.61
CA THR A 400 5.10 -20.55 2.92
C THR A 400 5.87 -21.53 2.03
N ALA A 401 6.14 -21.36 0.75
CA ALA A 401 6.80 -22.40 -0.06
C ALA A 401 8.35 -22.44 -0.08
N GLY A 402 9.05 -21.52 0.59
CA GLY A 402 10.52 -21.51 0.69
C GLY A 402 11.08 -22.59 1.63
N SER A 403 12.23 -23.19 1.29
CA SER A 403 12.77 -24.43 1.90
C SER A 403 13.45 -24.28 3.28
N ASP A 404 13.34 -23.14 3.96
CA ASP A 404 13.97 -22.91 5.27
C ASP A 404 12.95 -22.75 6.40
N GLN A 405 13.26 -23.35 7.56
CA GLN A 405 12.42 -23.36 8.76
C GLN A 405 12.34 -21.97 9.41
N LEU A 406 11.15 -21.37 9.43
CA LEU A 406 10.79 -20.20 10.23
C LEU A 406 9.77 -20.61 11.32
N PRO A 407 9.69 -19.88 12.45
CA PRO A 407 8.76 -20.17 13.55
C PRO A 407 7.28 -20.21 13.10
N PRO A 408 6.40 -20.87 13.89
CA PRO A 408 4.97 -21.03 13.56
C PRO A 408 4.31 -19.68 13.27
N GLY A 409 3.72 -19.53 12.07
CA GLY A 409 2.98 -18.32 11.68
C GLY A 409 3.68 -17.37 10.68
N ALA A 410 4.88 -17.68 10.18
CA ALA A 410 5.53 -16.89 9.12
C ALA A 410 5.66 -17.67 7.80
N ARG A 411 4.93 -17.23 6.77
CA ARG A 411 4.80 -17.88 5.44
C ARG A 411 5.72 -17.10 4.41
N PRO A 412 6.60 -17.70 3.51
CA PRO A 412 7.29 -17.20 2.21
C PRO A 412 6.86 -17.61 0.73
N PHE A 413 6.66 -16.68 -0.25
CA PHE A 413 5.65 -16.58 -1.39
C PHE A 413 5.28 -17.81 -2.28
N THR A 414 3.97 -18.10 -2.52
CA THR A 414 3.49 -19.21 -3.40
C THR A 414 2.88 -18.83 -4.76
N ALA A 415 2.44 -17.58 -4.99
CA ALA A 415 1.57 -17.29 -6.13
C ALA A 415 2.24 -17.37 -7.52
N VAL A 416 3.56 -17.14 -7.62
CA VAL A 416 4.29 -17.28 -8.90
C VAL A 416 4.49 -18.75 -9.27
N GLU A 417 4.93 -19.55 -8.29
CA GLU A 417 5.16 -20.98 -8.49
C GLU A 417 3.85 -21.71 -8.76
N GLN A 418 2.75 -21.34 -8.09
CA GLN A 418 1.42 -21.91 -8.36
C GLN A 418 0.91 -21.65 -9.78
N ARG A 419 1.15 -20.46 -10.35
CA ARG A 419 0.70 -20.12 -11.70
C ARG A 419 1.56 -20.75 -12.79
N LEU A 420 2.87 -20.84 -12.56
CA LEU A 420 3.78 -21.59 -13.42
C LEU A 420 3.53 -23.10 -13.29
N ALA A 421 3.24 -23.60 -12.09
CA ALA A 421 2.87 -24.99 -11.80
C ALA A 421 1.54 -25.38 -12.44
N ALA A 422 0.51 -24.53 -12.39
CA ALA A 422 -0.75 -24.72 -13.09
C ALA A 422 -0.56 -24.80 -14.61
N ARG A 423 0.36 -24.00 -15.17
CA ARG A 423 0.75 -24.10 -16.59
C ARG A 423 1.54 -25.37 -16.91
N LEU A 424 2.23 -25.94 -15.93
CA LEU A 424 2.99 -27.19 -16.02
C LEU A 424 2.16 -28.44 -15.64
N GLY A 425 0.90 -28.29 -15.26
CA GLY A 425 0.02 -29.41 -14.85
C GLY A 425 0.41 -30.07 -13.52
N ALA A 426 1.17 -29.38 -12.66
CA ALA A 426 1.56 -29.91 -11.35
C ALA A 426 0.39 -29.84 -10.34
N PRO A 427 0.29 -30.80 -9.40
CA PRO A 427 -0.80 -30.86 -8.42
C PRO A 427 -0.77 -29.65 -7.46
N PRO A 428 -1.94 -29.14 -7.01
CA PRO A 428 -2.01 -27.97 -6.16
C PRO A 428 -1.70 -28.26 -4.68
N GLN A 429 -0.92 -27.34 -4.08
CA GLN A 429 -0.73 -26.96 -2.67
C GLN A 429 -0.42 -28.04 -1.59
N PRO A 430 0.46 -27.72 -0.60
CA PRO A 430 0.44 -28.37 0.71
C PRO A 430 -0.84 -28.01 1.49
N SER A 431 -1.35 -28.96 2.27
CA SER A 431 -2.65 -28.90 2.96
C SER A 431 -2.73 -27.79 4.01
N VAL A 432 -3.83 -27.01 4.03
CA VAL A 432 -4.20 -26.10 5.14
C VAL A 432 -4.67 -26.84 6.39
N PHE A 433 -4.95 -28.13 6.25
CA PHE A 433 -5.23 -29.06 7.34
C PHE A 433 -3.94 -29.66 7.84
N THR A 434 -3.71 -29.58 9.15
CA THR A 434 -2.55 -30.19 9.79
C THR A 434 -2.66 -31.70 9.86
N THR A 435 -3.87 -32.26 9.73
CA THR A 435 -4.18 -33.69 9.76
C THR A 435 -5.26 -34.07 8.75
N PRO A 436 -5.31 -35.35 8.30
CA PRO A 436 -6.36 -35.83 7.40
C PRO A 436 -7.77 -35.82 8.03
N THR A 437 -7.87 -36.02 9.34
CA THR A 437 -9.13 -35.98 10.11
C THR A 437 -9.76 -34.59 10.04
N ALA A 438 -8.98 -33.54 10.29
CA ALA A 438 -9.44 -32.17 10.15
C ALA A 438 -9.95 -31.84 8.74
N ALA A 439 -9.45 -32.50 7.69
CA ALA A 439 -9.93 -32.30 6.32
C ALA A 439 -11.30 -32.95 6.05
N GLN A 440 -11.63 -34.05 6.73
CA GLN A 440 -12.90 -34.80 6.53
C GLN A 440 -14.13 -34.05 7.06
N GLU A 441 -13.94 -33.17 8.05
CA GLU A 441 -15.03 -32.37 8.64
C GLU A 441 -15.52 -31.23 7.72
N TRP A 442 -14.70 -30.88 6.72
CA TRP A 442 -14.98 -29.78 5.80
C TRP A 442 -15.65 -30.29 4.54
N ARG A 443 -16.73 -29.61 4.13
CA ARG A 443 -17.61 -30.04 3.04
C ARG A 443 -17.67 -28.97 1.95
N ARG A 444 -18.18 -29.31 0.77
CA ARG A 444 -18.45 -28.29 -0.27
C ARG A 444 -19.60 -27.39 0.20
N PRO A 445 -19.55 -26.06 -0.09
CA PRO A 445 -20.63 -25.16 0.27
C PRO A 445 -21.95 -25.58 -0.38
N GLU A 446 -23.04 -25.45 0.36
CA GLU A 446 -24.39 -25.76 -0.11
C GLU A 446 -25.02 -24.56 -0.85
N PRO A 447 -26.10 -24.72 -1.64
CA PRO A 447 -26.72 -23.62 -2.38
C PRO A 447 -27.20 -22.43 -1.52
N GLY A 448 -27.37 -22.61 -0.20
CA GLY A 448 -27.72 -21.55 0.74
C GLY A 448 -26.52 -20.79 1.34
N ASP A 449 -25.30 -21.26 1.10
CA ASP A 449 -24.07 -20.64 1.59
C ASP A 449 -23.61 -19.51 0.67
N PRO A 450 -22.93 -18.48 1.22
CA PRO A 450 -22.35 -17.44 0.40
C PRO A 450 -21.23 -18.00 -0.47
N TYR A 451 -21.24 -17.68 -1.77
CA TYR A 451 -20.18 -18.11 -2.68
C TYR A 451 -18.95 -17.17 -2.63
N VAL A 452 -19.18 -15.89 -2.32
CA VAL A 452 -18.14 -14.85 -2.19
C VAL A 452 -18.45 -14.01 -0.97
N LEU A 453 -17.44 -13.77 -0.14
CA LEU A 453 -17.49 -12.81 0.96
C LEU A 453 -16.25 -11.93 0.92
N GLY A 454 -16.46 -10.62 0.75
CA GLY A 454 -15.39 -9.67 0.54
C GLY A 454 -14.45 -10.09 -0.61
N PRO A 455 -13.12 -10.21 -0.37
CA PRO A 455 -12.17 -10.62 -1.40
C PRO A 455 -12.07 -12.14 -1.60
N TYR A 456 -12.83 -12.95 -0.86
CA TYR A 456 -12.66 -14.40 -0.84
C TYR A 456 -13.77 -15.12 -1.59
N ARG A 457 -13.37 -16.07 -2.45
CA ARG A 457 -14.27 -17.09 -2.99
C ARG A 457 -14.28 -18.28 -2.03
N LEU A 458 -15.45 -18.65 -1.53
CA LEU A 458 -15.58 -19.76 -0.60
C LEU A 458 -15.52 -21.09 -1.35
N THR A 459 -14.69 -22.00 -0.85
CA THR A 459 -14.37 -23.29 -1.48
C THR A 459 -14.86 -24.46 -0.65
N MET A 460 -14.88 -24.32 0.68
CA MET A 460 -15.39 -25.31 1.61
C MET A 460 -16.11 -24.65 2.79
N ALA A 461 -17.07 -25.36 3.37
CA ALA A 461 -17.74 -25.02 4.62
C ALA A 461 -17.21 -25.95 5.72
N GLY A 462 -16.76 -25.37 6.83
CA GLY A 462 -16.33 -26.12 7.99
C GLY A 462 -17.50 -26.54 8.88
N PRO A 463 -17.25 -27.32 9.94
CA PRO A 463 -18.29 -27.68 10.89
C PRO A 463 -18.89 -26.41 11.53
N PRO A 464 -20.23 -26.30 11.62
CA PRO A 464 -20.88 -25.11 12.15
C PRO A 464 -20.54 -24.96 13.63
N GLY A 465 -19.94 -23.82 14.00
CA GLY A 465 -19.69 -23.48 15.40
C GLY A 465 -20.98 -23.10 16.12
N ALA A 466 -20.93 -22.97 17.45
CA ALA A 466 -22.10 -22.59 18.25
C ALA A 466 -22.69 -21.23 17.81
N ARG A 467 -21.83 -20.27 17.44
CA ARG A 467 -22.23 -18.88 17.15
C ARG A 467 -21.74 -18.34 15.81
N VAL A 468 -20.71 -18.96 15.23
CA VAL A 468 -20.10 -18.55 13.96
C VAL A 468 -19.89 -19.76 13.06
N ASN A 469 -20.10 -19.57 11.76
CA ASN A 469 -19.86 -20.59 10.75
C ASN A 469 -18.54 -20.29 10.03
N PRO A 470 -17.55 -21.22 10.08
CA PRO A 470 -16.30 -21.07 9.36
C PRO A 470 -16.43 -21.59 7.91
N PHE A 471 -15.82 -20.86 6.98
CA PHE A 471 -15.69 -21.23 5.58
C PHE A 471 -14.23 -21.10 5.16
N LEU A 472 -13.79 -21.91 4.20
CA LEU A 472 -12.45 -21.82 3.64
C LEU A 472 -12.56 -20.97 2.38
N GLY A 473 -12.00 -19.77 2.43
CA GLY A 473 -11.99 -18.81 1.34
C GLY A 473 -10.63 -18.73 0.66
N GLN A 474 -10.62 -18.50 -0.64
CA GLN A 474 -9.41 -18.17 -1.39
C GLN A 474 -9.52 -16.76 -1.99
N ASP A 475 -8.49 -15.94 -1.83
CA ASP A 475 -8.44 -14.61 -2.44
C ASP A 475 -7.96 -14.66 -3.91
N ALA A 476 -7.96 -13.50 -4.58
CA ALA A 476 -7.54 -13.37 -5.98
C ALA A 476 -6.07 -13.75 -6.26
N TYR A 477 -5.25 -13.89 -5.21
CA TYR A 477 -3.84 -14.26 -5.31
C TYR A 477 -3.61 -15.73 -5.01
N GLY A 478 -4.67 -16.46 -4.63
CA GLY A 478 -4.59 -17.87 -4.27
C GLY A 478 -4.33 -18.11 -2.78
N ALA A 479 -4.27 -17.06 -1.96
CA ALA A 479 -4.07 -17.19 -0.52
C ALA A 479 -5.36 -17.68 0.14
N VAL A 480 -5.22 -18.68 1.01
CA VAL A 480 -6.33 -19.33 1.70
C VAL A 480 -6.52 -18.72 3.09
N ALA A 481 -7.77 -18.47 3.47
CA ALA A 481 -8.18 -17.92 4.76
C ALA A 481 -9.40 -18.66 5.30
N ILE A 482 -9.57 -18.66 6.62
CA ILE A 482 -10.84 -19.06 7.24
C ILE A 482 -11.70 -17.81 7.35
N VAL A 483 -12.85 -17.81 6.69
CA VAL A 483 -13.83 -16.72 6.69
C VAL A 483 -14.98 -17.11 7.60
N ARG A 484 -15.27 -16.30 8.61
CA ARG A 484 -16.34 -16.54 9.59
C ARG A 484 -17.49 -15.57 9.37
N ILE A 485 -18.71 -16.10 9.47
CA ILE A 485 -19.95 -15.33 9.53
C ILE A 485 -20.73 -15.69 10.79
N ALA A 486 -21.52 -14.75 11.30
CA ALA A 486 -22.39 -15.00 12.45
C ALA A 486 -23.51 -15.98 12.07
N ARG A 487 -23.69 -17.00 12.90
CA ARG A 487 -24.71 -18.04 12.73
C ARG A 487 -26.06 -17.46 13.15
N HIS A 488 -27.04 -17.46 12.25
CA HIS A 488 -28.41 -16.95 12.45
C HIS A 488 -28.58 -15.45 12.78
N LEU A 489 -27.50 -14.65 12.84
CA LEU A 489 -27.57 -13.20 13.04
C LEU A 489 -27.39 -12.44 11.71
N ARG A 490 -27.95 -11.22 11.64
CA ARG A 490 -27.87 -10.31 10.47
C ARG A 490 -27.65 -8.86 10.92
N GLY A 491 -27.16 -8.03 10.01
CA GLY A 491 -26.97 -6.60 10.23
C GLY A 491 -26.08 -6.28 11.44
N GLN A 492 -26.41 -5.21 12.17
CA GLN A 492 -25.57 -4.70 13.26
C GLN A 492 -25.27 -5.74 14.35
N ARG A 493 -26.22 -6.61 14.72
CA ARG A 493 -26.00 -7.65 15.74
C ARG A 493 -24.94 -8.68 15.33
N ALA A 494 -24.88 -9.01 14.05
CA ALA A 494 -23.83 -9.88 13.52
C ALA A 494 -22.48 -9.15 13.48
N ALA A 495 -22.49 -7.87 13.11
CA ALA A 495 -21.30 -7.02 13.09
C ALA A 495 -20.70 -6.85 14.49
N ASP A 496 -21.52 -6.62 15.52
CA ASP A 496 -21.09 -6.46 16.90
C ASP A 496 -20.43 -7.74 17.43
N LEU A 497 -21.06 -8.91 17.20
CA LEU A 497 -20.52 -10.22 17.62
C LEU A 497 -19.16 -10.51 16.95
N LEU A 498 -19.07 -10.34 15.64
CA LEU A 498 -17.81 -10.54 14.90
C LEU A 498 -16.78 -9.45 15.23
N GLY A 499 -17.23 -8.27 15.65
CA GLY A 499 -16.39 -7.18 16.13
C GLY A 499 -15.63 -7.54 17.39
N VAL A 500 -16.28 -8.23 18.34
CA VAL A 500 -15.60 -8.75 19.55
C VAL A 500 -14.50 -9.74 19.17
N GLU A 501 -14.81 -10.71 18.31
CA GLU A 501 -13.81 -11.69 17.86
C GLU A 501 -12.65 -11.01 17.12
N ALA A 502 -12.94 -10.08 16.22
CA ALA A 502 -11.92 -9.34 15.50
C ALA A 502 -11.01 -8.51 16.42
N GLU A 503 -11.57 -7.87 17.45
CA GLU A 503 -10.78 -7.15 18.46
C GLU A 503 -9.86 -8.10 19.23
N ALA A 504 -10.39 -9.25 19.66
CA ALA A 504 -9.60 -10.23 20.38
C ALA A 504 -8.42 -10.77 19.57
N LEU A 505 -8.66 -11.15 18.32
CA LEU A 505 -7.60 -11.62 17.41
C LEU A 505 -6.56 -10.52 17.14
N ARG A 506 -6.96 -9.24 17.10
CA ARG A 506 -6.04 -8.11 16.90
C ARG A 506 -5.12 -7.89 18.10
N ARG A 507 -5.63 -8.00 19.32
CA ARG A 507 -4.81 -7.84 20.54
C ARG A 507 -3.87 -9.03 20.77
N MET A 508 -4.32 -10.24 20.43
CA MET A 508 -3.49 -11.44 20.53
C MET A 508 -2.42 -11.50 19.43
N ASP A 509 -2.66 -10.91 18.25
CA ASP A 509 -1.74 -10.81 17.11
C ASP A 509 -1.07 -12.15 16.73
N GLY A 510 -1.87 -13.22 16.68
CA GLY A 510 -1.40 -14.57 16.33
C GLY A 510 -0.74 -15.35 17.46
N ARG A 511 -0.63 -14.80 18.68
CA ARG A 511 -0.16 -15.56 19.85
C ARG A 511 -1.28 -16.44 20.36
N TYR A 512 -1.07 -17.76 20.34
CA TYR A 512 -2.05 -18.79 20.73
C TYR A 512 -3.43 -18.64 20.06
N THR A 513 -3.52 -17.89 18.97
CA THR A 513 -4.74 -17.55 18.24
C THR A 513 -4.40 -17.46 16.76
N ARG A 514 -5.40 -17.50 15.89
CA ARG A 514 -5.17 -17.22 14.48
C ARG A 514 -4.99 -15.73 14.28
N ARG A 515 -4.08 -15.33 13.39
CA ARG A 515 -3.93 -13.91 13.06
C ARG A 515 -5.15 -13.41 12.29
N LEU A 516 -5.71 -12.26 12.71
CA LEU A 516 -6.74 -11.56 11.96
C LEU A 516 -6.16 -11.03 10.64
N LEU A 517 -6.79 -11.37 9.52
CA LEU A 517 -6.38 -10.93 8.19
C LEU A 517 -7.19 -9.72 7.72
N ARG A 518 -8.52 -9.79 7.80
CA ARG A 518 -9.42 -8.73 7.33
C ARG A 518 -10.80 -8.84 7.97
N THR A 519 -11.55 -7.74 7.97
CA THR A 519 -12.96 -7.73 8.35
C THR A 519 -13.80 -6.99 7.32
N GLY A 520 -15.07 -7.37 7.22
CA GLY A 520 -16.12 -6.67 6.48
C GLY A 520 -17.34 -6.53 7.38
N LEU A 521 -17.19 -5.89 8.54
CA LEU A 521 -18.26 -5.76 9.54
C LEU A 521 -19.40 -4.85 9.07
N GLY A 522 -19.13 -3.95 8.13
CA GLY A 522 -20.13 -3.06 7.52
C GLY A 522 -20.79 -3.61 6.26
N ASP A 523 -20.43 -4.83 5.83
CA ASP A 523 -21.02 -5.46 4.64
C ASP A 523 -22.42 -6.02 4.94
N ASP A 524 -23.24 -6.24 3.91
CA ASP A 524 -24.60 -6.79 4.04
C ASP A 524 -24.64 -8.11 4.83
N VAL A 525 -23.59 -8.92 4.66
CA VAL A 525 -23.31 -10.10 5.47
C VAL A 525 -22.00 -9.83 6.22
N PRO A 526 -22.03 -9.43 7.49
CA PRO A 526 -20.82 -9.19 8.25
C PRO A 526 -19.94 -10.43 8.31
N TRP A 527 -18.64 -10.24 8.06
CA TRP A 527 -17.66 -11.32 8.04
C TRP A 527 -16.31 -10.88 8.63
N LEU A 528 -15.54 -11.85 9.12
CA LEU A 528 -14.12 -11.69 9.42
C LEU A 528 -13.31 -12.82 8.76
N ALA A 529 -12.05 -12.56 8.47
CA ALA A 529 -11.13 -13.54 7.90
C ALA A 529 -9.87 -13.66 8.76
N GLU A 530 -9.48 -14.90 9.02
CA GLU A 530 -8.33 -15.28 9.84
C GLU A 530 -7.43 -16.25 9.07
N GLU A 531 -6.20 -16.44 9.56
CA GLU A 531 -5.23 -17.35 8.95
C GLU A 531 -5.79 -18.78 8.83
N ALA A 532 -5.61 -19.39 7.64
CA ALA A 532 -5.98 -20.78 7.41
C ALA A 532 -4.94 -21.73 8.02
N LEU A 533 -5.15 -22.03 9.30
CA LEU A 533 -4.48 -23.10 10.04
C LEU A 533 -5.55 -23.92 10.77
N ILE A 534 -5.83 -25.11 10.25
CA ILE A 534 -6.90 -25.98 10.74
C ILE A 534 -6.26 -27.17 11.43
N GLY A 535 -6.25 -27.11 12.76
CA GLY A 535 -5.87 -28.19 13.67
C GLY A 535 -7.05 -29.08 14.05
N ASP A 536 -6.77 -30.21 14.69
CA ASP A 536 -7.81 -31.04 15.29
C ASP A 536 -8.32 -30.38 16.57
N ARG A 537 -9.63 -30.42 16.82
CA ARG A 537 -10.16 -29.96 18.11
C ARG A 537 -9.77 -30.95 19.20
N LEU A 538 -9.38 -30.43 20.37
CA LEU A 538 -8.91 -31.26 21.47
C LEU A 538 -9.96 -32.28 21.93
N ASP A 539 -11.26 -31.93 21.91
CA ASP A 539 -12.34 -32.86 22.24
C ASP A 539 -12.43 -34.05 21.27
N TYR A 540 -12.19 -33.86 19.98
CA TYR A 540 -12.11 -34.95 19.00
C TYR A 540 -10.83 -35.78 19.16
N VAL A 541 -9.70 -35.14 19.49
CA VAL A 541 -8.46 -35.88 19.77
C VAL A 541 -8.63 -36.77 21.01
N LEU A 542 -9.36 -36.30 22.02
CA LEU A 542 -9.68 -37.09 23.21
C LEU A 542 -10.72 -38.18 22.92
N ARG A 543 -11.78 -37.90 22.14
CA ARG A 543 -12.86 -38.86 21.80
C ARG A 543 -12.51 -39.89 20.72
N GLY A 544 -11.71 -39.54 19.71
CA GLY A 544 -11.29 -40.47 18.65
C GLY A 544 -10.44 -41.63 19.17
N ASN A 545 -9.94 -41.52 20.40
CA ASN A 545 -9.31 -42.63 21.12
C ASN A 545 -10.32 -43.56 21.82
N ALA A 546 -11.58 -43.15 21.98
CA ALA A 546 -12.65 -43.95 22.57
C ALA A 546 -13.32 -44.90 21.56
N GLU A 547 -13.34 -44.61 20.25
CA GLU A 547 -13.91 -45.54 19.25
C GLU A 547 -13.06 -46.81 19.03
N ARG A 548 -11.86 -46.86 19.61
CA ARG A 548 -11.06 -48.09 19.72
C ARG A 548 -11.47 -48.97 20.92
N TRP A 549 -12.42 -48.52 21.72
CA TRP A 549 -12.92 -49.21 22.92
C TRP A 549 -14.08 -50.18 22.64
N ASP A 550 -14.52 -50.28 21.38
CA ASP A 550 -15.75 -50.97 21.00
C ASP A 550 -15.58 -52.49 20.78
N ASP A 551 -14.91 -53.16 21.71
CA ASP A 551 -14.87 -54.62 21.80
C ASP A 551 -15.36 -55.14 23.17
N ARG A 552 -15.85 -54.27 24.08
CA ARG A 552 -16.23 -54.70 25.43
C ARG A 552 -17.47 -54.10 26.12
N LEU A 553 -18.30 -53.26 25.51
CA LEU A 553 -19.47 -52.71 26.21
C LEU A 553 -20.79 -52.88 25.46
N ASP A 554 -21.25 -54.12 25.40
CA ASP A 554 -22.61 -54.50 24.97
C ASP A 554 -23.66 -54.32 26.09
N VAL A 555 -23.40 -53.48 27.10
CA VAL A 555 -24.32 -53.25 28.22
C VAL A 555 -24.31 -51.77 28.56
N LEU A 556 -25.30 -51.05 28.01
CA LEU A 556 -26.14 -50.01 28.64
C LEU A 556 -26.76 -49.11 27.55
N ARG A 557 -27.79 -49.62 26.87
CA ARG A 557 -28.82 -48.76 26.27
C ARG A 557 -29.63 -48.13 27.40
N GLY A 558 -29.63 -46.80 27.49
CA GLY A 558 -30.54 -46.06 28.34
C GLY A 558 -30.19 -44.58 28.45
N ASP A 559 -31.03 -43.75 27.82
CA ASP A 559 -31.22 -42.30 28.01
C ASP A 559 -30.15 -41.32 27.49
N ALA A 560 -30.56 -40.56 26.48
CA ALA A 560 -29.74 -39.71 25.62
C ALA A 560 -29.67 -38.21 26.03
N GLU A 561 -29.98 -37.82 27.26
CA GLU A 561 -30.12 -36.39 27.63
C GLU A 561 -29.11 -35.85 28.66
N ARG A 562 -28.01 -36.56 28.94
CA ARG A 562 -26.99 -36.04 29.89
C ARG A 562 -25.57 -36.49 29.52
N TRP A 563 -24.99 -35.83 28.53
CA TRP A 563 -23.66 -36.17 27.99
C TRP A 563 -22.54 -35.20 28.41
N ASP A 564 -22.84 -33.97 28.82
CA ASP A 564 -21.82 -32.98 29.24
C ASP A 564 -21.17 -33.33 30.59
N ASP A 565 -21.93 -33.87 31.55
CA ASP A 565 -21.41 -34.21 32.90
C ASP A 565 -20.61 -35.53 32.93
N ARG A 566 -20.61 -36.33 31.84
CA ARG A 566 -20.04 -37.69 31.83
C ARG A 566 -18.69 -37.81 31.13
N LEU A 567 -18.23 -36.77 30.44
CA LEU A 567 -16.93 -36.76 29.77
C LEU A 567 -15.76 -36.56 30.76
N ASP A 568 -16.03 -35.93 31.92
CA ASP A 568 -15.03 -35.69 32.96
C ASP A 568 -14.59 -36.99 33.68
N GLU A 569 -15.46 -38.01 33.76
CA GLU A 569 -15.15 -39.30 34.42
C GLU A 569 -14.47 -40.33 33.50
N ALA A 570 -14.61 -40.22 32.18
CA ALA A 570 -14.11 -41.22 31.22
C ALA A 570 -12.67 -40.97 30.73
N ALA A 571 -12.12 -39.77 30.93
CA ALA A 571 -10.78 -39.39 30.45
C ALA A 571 -9.62 -39.98 31.30
N LEU A 572 -9.92 -40.65 32.42
CA LEU A 572 -8.92 -41.04 33.44
C LEU A 572 -8.40 -42.50 33.34
N THR A 573 -8.75 -43.29 32.31
CA THR A 573 -8.55 -44.75 32.38
C THR A 573 -7.98 -45.47 31.15
N ASP A 574 -7.04 -44.89 30.39
CA ASP A 574 -6.07 -45.68 29.59
C ASP A 574 -4.75 -44.93 29.25
N PRO A 575 -3.55 -45.36 29.72
CA PRO A 575 -2.27 -44.66 29.51
C PRO A 575 -1.67 -44.80 28.09
N GLY A 576 -2.40 -45.37 27.14
CA GLY A 576 -1.87 -45.86 25.87
C GLY A 576 -1.62 -44.82 24.76
N ARG A 577 -1.32 -43.54 25.04
CA ARG A 577 -0.58 -42.63 24.11
C ARG A 577 -0.44 -41.16 24.51
N TRP A 578 -1.11 -40.68 25.55
CA TRP A 578 -0.84 -39.35 26.12
C TRP A 578 0.17 -39.52 27.25
N ASP A 579 1.45 -39.19 27.01
CA ASP A 579 2.40 -39.11 28.12
C ASP A 579 2.06 -37.87 28.98
N GLY A 580 2.27 -37.96 30.30
CA GLY A 580 1.98 -36.85 31.21
C GLY A 580 2.75 -35.57 30.87
N LEU A 581 3.83 -35.69 30.09
CA LEU A 581 4.61 -34.57 29.57
C LEU A 581 3.87 -33.79 28.48
N THR A 582 3.20 -34.46 27.54
CA THR A 582 2.39 -33.82 26.50
C THR A 582 1.17 -33.13 27.09
N ALA A 583 0.49 -33.78 28.03
CA ALA A 583 -0.64 -33.17 28.76
C ALA A 583 -0.20 -31.91 29.53
N LEU A 584 0.93 -31.98 30.26
CA LEU A 584 1.49 -30.85 30.98
C LEU A 584 1.93 -29.71 30.05
N ALA A 585 2.51 -30.05 28.88
CA ALA A 585 2.91 -29.07 27.88
C ALA A 585 1.71 -28.30 27.31
N LEU A 586 0.63 -29.00 26.95
CA LEU A 586 -0.61 -28.39 26.47
C LEU A 586 -1.28 -27.53 27.55
N ALA A 587 -1.37 -28.05 28.79
CA ALA A 587 -1.92 -27.30 29.92
C ALA A 587 -1.14 -26.00 30.17
N ARG A 588 0.19 -26.06 30.09
CA ARG A 588 1.04 -24.87 30.21
C ARG A 588 0.80 -23.87 29.09
N GLN A 589 0.70 -24.31 27.83
CA GLN A 589 0.41 -23.42 26.72
C GLN A 589 -0.96 -22.74 26.87
N VAL A 590 -1.98 -23.44 27.36
CA VAL A 590 -3.30 -22.82 27.62
C VAL A 590 -3.20 -21.81 28.75
N ALA A 591 -2.51 -22.12 29.85
CA ALA A 591 -2.29 -21.18 30.94
C ALA A 591 -1.55 -19.90 30.47
N ASP A 592 -0.54 -20.06 29.62
CA ASP A 592 0.17 -18.95 28.99
C ASP A 592 -0.75 -18.12 28.08
N ALA A 593 -1.62 -18.76 27.31
CA ALA A 593 -2.60 -18.09 26.46
C ALA A 593 -3.63 -17.29 27.27
N VAL A 594 -4.12 -17.83 28.39
CA VAL A 594 -5.05 -17.14 29.31
C VAL A 594 -4.37 -15.92 29.93
N ARG A 595 -3.15 -16.08 30.46
CA ARG A 595 -2.37 -14.98 31.03
C ARG A 595 -2.15 -13.85 30.02
N LEU A 596 -1.76 -14.19 28.79
CA LEU A 596 -1.57 -13.21 27.71
C LEU A 596 -2.88 -12.50 27.34
N SER A 597 -4.02 -13.20 27.37
CA SER A 597 -5.31 -12.58 27.11
C SER A 597 -5.68 -11.56 28.19
N GLU A 598 -5.37 -11.85 29.46
CA GLU A 598 -5.59 -10.94 30.59
C GLU A 598 -4.68 -9.71 30.52
N GLU A 599 -3.40 -9.89 30.18
CA GLU A 599 -2.45 -8.79 29.94
C GLU A 599 -2.91 -7.87 28.79
N ALA A 600 -3.65 -8.42 27.83
CA ALA A 600 -4.28 -7.70 26.73
C ALA A 600 -5.67 -7.11 27.09
N GLY A 601 -6.11 -7.21 28.35
CA GLY A 601 -7.38 -6.67 28.84
C GLY A 601 -8.61 -7.50 28.43
N MET A 602 -8.45 -8.81 28.24
CA MET A 602 -9.50 -9.69 27.72
C MET A 602 -9.73 -10.93 28.58
N VAL A 603 -10.96 -11.44 28.56
CA VAL A 603 -11.34 -12.74 29.14
C VAL A 603 -12.11 -13.54 28.10
N HIS A 604 -11.71 -14.79 27.82
CA HIS A 604 -12.24 -15.61 26.71
C HIS A 604 -13.77 -15.81 26.71
N GLY A 605 -14.39 -15.88 27.89
CA GLY A 605 -15.85 -15.95 28.05
C GLY A 605 -16.48 -17.34 27.83
N ASP A 606 -15.83 -18.23 27.07
CA ASP A 606 -16.29 -19.60 26.79
C ASP A 606 -15.12 -20.57 26.56
N LEU A 607 -14.18 -20.63 27.51
CA LEU A 607 -12.99 -21.50 27.38
C LEU A 607 -13.34 -22.94 27.77
N THR A 608 -13.29 -23.86 26.81
CA THR A 608 -13.59 -25.29 26.98
C THR A 608 -12.60 -26.14 26.16
N ILE A 609 -12.59 -27.46 26.33
CA ILE A 609 -11.79 -28.36 25.48
C ILE A 609 -12.18 -28.26 23.98
N SER A 610 -13.41 -27.84 23.68
CA SER A 610 -13.90 -27.63 22.32
C SER A 610 -13.35 -26.38 21.64
N THR A 611 -12.85 -25.41 22.43
CA THR A 611 -12.28 -24.17 21.90
C THR A 611 -10.77 -24.22 21.70
N VAL A 612 -10.12 -25.29 22.18
CA VAL A 612 -8.68 -25.56 21.99
C VAL A 612 -8.48 -26.46 20.78
N HIS A 613 -7.68 -26.00 19.81
CA HIS A 613 -7.26 -26.79 18.65
C HIS A 613 -5.77 -27.12 18.75
N VAL A 614 -5.40 -28.36 18.45
CA VAL A 614 -4.01 -28.82 18.43
C VAL A 614 -3.48 -28.74 16.99
N ALA A 615 -2.40 -28.01 16.80
CA ALA A 615 -1.73 -27.82 15.51
C ALA A 615 -0.25 -28.19 15.63
N GLY A 616 0.06 -29.48 15.46
CA GLY A 616 1.41 -30.00 15.71
C GLY A 616 1.71 -30.03 17.21
N ALA A 617 2.75 -29.31 17.65
CA ALA A 617 3.15 -29.20 19.07
C ALA A 617 2.56 -27.98 19.80
N ASP A 618 1.81 -27.14 19.07
CA ASP A 618 1.25 -25.88 19.58
C ASP A 618 -0.29 -25.94 19.64
N ILE A 619 -0.87 -25.07 20.46
CA ILE A 619 -2.33 -24.86 20.55
C ILE A 619 -2.80 -23.58 19.86
N LEU A 620 -4.07 -23.58 19.47
CA LEU A 620 -4.81 -22.41 19.05
C LEU A 620 -6.14 -22.32 19.84
N LEU A 621 -6.35 -21.19 20.50
CA LEU A 621 -7.63 -20.85 21.12
C LEU A 621 -8.55 -20.21 20.08
N THR A 622 -9.80 -20.69 20.04
CA THR A 622 -10.86 -20.25 19.12
C THR A 622 -12.13 -19.89 19.90
N GLY A 623 -13.14 -19.29 19.26
CA GLY A 623 -14.39 -18.95 19.96
C GLY A 623 -14.39 -17.60 20.66
N TRP A 624 -13.43 -16.73 20.35
CA TRP A 624 -13.28 -15.37 20.90
C TRP A 624 -14.48 -14.44 20.71
N SER A 625 -15.49 -14.82 19.92
CA SER A 625 -16.77 -14.12 19.84
C SER A 625 -17.48 -13.95 21.20
N SER A 626 -17.17 -14.77 22.21
CA SER A 626 -17.70 -14.67 23.57
C SER A 626 -16.86 -13.79 24.51
N ALA A 627 -15.74 -13.24 24.05
CA ALA A 627 -14.79 -12.57 24.92
C ALA A 627 -15.37 -11.30 25.57
N SER A 628 -14.99 -11.06 26.83
CA SER A 628 -15.13 -9.76 27.47
C SER A 628 -13.88 -8.94 27.21
N ILE A 629 -14.03 -7.69 26.76
CA ILE A 629 -12.91 -6.82 26.39
C ILE A 629 -13.01 -5.53 27.20
N ASP A 630 -11.96 -5.20 27.94
CA ASP A 630 -11.90 -4.05 28.86
C ASP A 630 -13.08 -4.01 29.85
N GLY A 631 -13.56 -5.18 30.27
CA GLY A 631 -14.70 -5.35 31.18
C GLY A 631 -16.08 -5.26 30.53
N VAL A 632 -16.15 -5.01 29.21
CA VAL A 632 -17.41 -5.01 28.45
C VAL A 632 -17.71 -6.43 27.97
N PRO A 633 -18.84 -7.05 28.40
CA PRO A 633 -19.18 -8.41 27.99
C PRO A 633 -19.60 -8.47 26.52
N SER A 634 -19.30 -9.60 25.88
CA SER A 634 -19.75 -9.86 24.50
C SER A 634 -21.28 -9.81 24.38
N PRO A 635 -21.84 -9.32 23.24
CA PRO A 635 -23.26 -9.48 22.89
C PRO A 635 -23.75 -10.94 22.94
N ALA A 636 -22.82 -11.91 22.85
CA ALA A 636 -23.09 -13.34 22.98
C ALA A 636 -23.61 -13.77 24.36
N LEU A 637 -23.29 -13.03 25.43
CA LEU A 637 -23.53 -13.40 26.83
C LEU A 637 -24.86 -12.90 27.40
N GLY A 638 -25.73 -12.28 26.58
CA GLY A 638 -27.12 -12.02 26.96
C GLY A 638 -27.36 -11.07 28.16
N GLY A 639 -26.36 -10.29 28.57
CA GLY A 639 -26.46 -9.37 29.72
C GLY A 639 -26.03 -9.97 31.07
N ASP A 640 -25.52 -11.21 31.09
CA ASP A 640 -24.93 -11.79 32.29
C ASP A 640 -23.61 -11.10 32.67
N ARG A 641 -23.31 -11.09 33.98
CA ARG A 641 -22.08 -10.52 34.55
C ARG A 641 -20.84 -11.12 33.83
N PRO A 642 -19.83 -10.32 33.46
CA PRO A 642 -18.65 -10.84 32.79
C PRO A 642 -17.98 -11.92 33.66
N PRO A 643 -17.62 -13.08 33.10
CA PRO A 643 -16.92 -14.11 33.86
C PRO A 643 -15.58 -13.54 34.36
N THR A 644 -15.27 -13.77 35.64
CA THR A 644 -13.98 -13.36 36.21
C THR A 644 -12.87 -14.29 35.72
N PRO A 645 -11.59 -13.86 35.76
CA PRO A 645 -10.45 -14.73 35.45
C PRO A 645 -10.49 -16.05 36.22
N SER A 646 -10.85 -15.99 37.51
CA SER A 646 -11.04 -17.16 38.38
C SER A 646 -12.15 -18.10 37.93
N THR A 647 -13.21 -17.59 37.30
CA THR A 647 -14.34 -18.41 36.80
C THR A 647 -13.95 -19.16 35.53
N THR A 648 -13.13 -18.53 34.68
CA THR A 648 -12.65 -19.11 33.41
C THR A 648 -11.61 -20.21 33.67
N SER A 649 -10.65 -19.94 34.55
CA SER A 649 -9.68 -20.94 35.02
C SER A 649 -10.36 -22.07 35.79
N GLY A 650 -11.38 -21.75 36.59
CA GLY A 650 -12.17 -22.72 37.36
C GLY A 650 -12.90 -23.71 36.46
N ARG A 651 -13.64 -23.23 35.44
CA ARG A 651 -14.34 -24.11 34.47
C ARG A 651 -13.37 -24.99 33.69
N TRP A 652 -12.22 -24.46 33.29
CA TRP A 652 -11.22 -25.24 32.57
C TRP A 652 -10.56 -26.31 33.45
N ALA A 653 -10.23 -25.97 34.70
CA ALA A 653 -9.70 -26.92 35.66
C ALA A 653 -10.71 -28.00 36.10
N THR A 654 -12.02 -27.79 35.88
CA THR A 654 -13.03 -28.84 36.12
C THR A 654 -13.15 -29.82 34.96
N SER A 655 -12.77 -29.41 33.74
CA SER A 655 -12.81 -30.23 32.51
C SER A 655 -11.50 -30.96 32.17
N TRP A 656 -10.50 -30.95 33.07
CA TRP A 656 -9.17 -31.57 32.88
C TRP A 656 -8.90 -32.69 33.87
#